data_AF-A0A959YQR2-F1
#
_entry.id   AF-A0A959YQR2-F1
#
_cell.length_a   1.000
_cell.length_b   1.000
_cell.length_c   1.000
_cell.angle_alpha   90.00
_cell.angle_beta   90.00
_cell.angle_gamma   90.00
#
_symmetry.space_group_name_H-M   'P 1'
#
loop_
_entity.id
_entity.type
_entity.pdbx_description
1 polymer ?
#
loop_
_entity_poly.entity_id
_entity_poly.type
_entity_poly.pdbx_seq_one_letter_code
_entity_poly.pdbx_strand_id
1 'polypeptide(L)'
;MLKRFLQYGYLILGLLICQLPLMAGIIQSTTDGGLWSASSTWIDDIVPITTDTVVVNGTVNLDLNTSCALLQISENGMLQNFNSGSAKLTINGGVVNYGTIRNNGFSLILYVAGDIVQEGVWSNFHTFINGYTDQHFYSPNPFSGLYLTKYNHTGNIIVHNNLELKNTAFDVNNDTLHFLEADMFTLDGGSLDQAKIIKDQAYSNGTITLFMLNGSLFQKTYLTADTIQLNGIVQFQSSPVLFKGVVVVNGTLRNHQASSYSATVDGDLINLGTVTRNVFNLNLNLKGNWMNNGSWNTNIVTLTGSNDQYLDFIQPVKSTQITLLKTSGEILAGSGFSLQSSQFNLNSDTLRFAVGNEISLSNSSLINGTVLQNPGKSALEFKLQMSNNAYLQNMKFISDSLILTGNILIRNTGNNFTGNVCNEGVIMNQPGFPGSLAVNGMLYNTGEIKNAATGTLTMDLTSHIIQSGIWTNGITNLTGDDNRLIRLNNEFSGEYLTVTGLPDTITFTTDLIFLDTDVDFASSIIMVPNYGKNFIKNGRLSNAIIIAEKAELAMPGTGYASNLVLPETDWLGNIYLDGDIECQGNLNIWGNLQNLPGNDMYVHVSGNLTNQGLVADSAGIIVINLEGDIYNNNTLAVDTIRLTGTENQKIELQNGHPVESTITVILNSGSSFEWFRNGLSLIGHPEFSGATSSALSFPGTLTGNFAGEYQCLTDMGWSRLITVDTINNQADIELKVLLEGFYDTGEMHTQLNVANSLPLSQPYEAKPWYYAGDQSVKAIPNGEVVDWILIELKDAAAAAFADKTALFERIPAFILKDGTIVGMDGENSVSFARNLQYGLYVDIIHRNHLGIMSADSLVKSAGTYQHDFTISNTTAYGQTLNDLGGVFGMISGDSNSDGAINDTDHDRFWKPFAGSQGQYDVKDLNGDGQINNLDKNELWIPNRNKYVAYPQ
;
A
#
# COMPACT_ATOMS: atom_id res chain seq x y z
N MET A 1 -32.80 26.50 -57.48
CA MET A 1 -34.05 26.43 -58.28
C MET A 1 -34.09 25.24 -59.23
N LEU A 2 -33.09 25.01 -60.10
CA LEU A 2 -33.09 23.83 -61.01
C LEU A 2 -33.01 22.45 -60.29
N LYS A 3 -32.33 22.38 -59.13
CA LYS A 3 -32.37 21.18 -58.24
C LYS A 3 -33.72 20.97 -57.52
N ARG A 4 -34.49 22.04 -57.28
CA ARG A 4 -35.85 21.94 -56.69
C ARG A 4 -36.86 21.35 -57.67
N PHE A 5 -36.62 21.47 -58.98
CA PHE A 5 -37.50 20.89 -60.02
C PHE A 5 -37.24 19.41 -60.28
N LEU A 6 -36.02 18.91 -60.05
CA LEU A 6 -35.64 17.52 -60.33
C LEU A 6 -35.90 16.55 -59.15
N GLN A 7 -35.85 17.03 -57.90
CA GLN A 7 -36.07 16.18 -56.71
C GLN A 7 -37.56 16.09 -56.31
N TYR A 8 -38.37 17.11 -56.61
CA TYR A 8 -39.82 17.12 -56.36
C TYR A 8 -40.67 16.86 -57.60
N GLY A 9 -40.08 16.91 -58.80
CA GLY A 9 -40.79 16.72 -60.08
C GLY A 9 -41.43 15.33 -60.24
N TYR A 10 -40.86 14.30 -59.59
CA TYR A 10 -41.41 12.95 -59.59
C TYR A 10 -42.54 12.73 -58.57
N LEU A 11 -42.55 13.47 -57.44
CA LEU A 11 -43.60 13.37 -56.43
C LEU A 11 -44.91 14.01 -56.92
N ILE A 12 -44.81 15.11 -57.67
CA ILE A 12 -45.97 15.79 -58.28
C ILE A 12 -46.53 14.99 -59.48
N LEU A 13 -45.68 14.25 -60.22
CA LEU A 13 -46.14 13.42 -61.35
C LEU A 13 -46.75 12.06 -60.93
N GLY A 14 -46.32 11.50 -59.79
CA GLY A 14 -46.84 10.22 -59.28
C GLY A 14 -48.25 10.28 -58.68
N LEU A 15 -48.72 11.48 -58.32
CA LEU A 15 -50.06 11.72 -57.77
C LEU A 15 -51.20 11.69 -58.81
N LEU A 16 -50.90 11.56 -60.11
CA LEU A 16 -51.89 11.80 -61.17
C LEU A 16 -52.41 10.58 -61.96
N ILE A 17 -52.15 9.33 -61.54
CA ILE A 17 -52.68 8.16 -62.29
C ILE A 17 -53.19 7.07 -61.34
N CYS A 18 -54.49 7.05 -61.04
CA CYS A 18 -55.46 6.06 -61.56
C CYS A 18 -56.75 6.01 -60.69
N GLN A 19 -57.90 6.03 -61.39
CA GLN A 19 -59.28 5.73 -60.97
C GLN A 19 -60.08 6.81 -60.21
N LEU A 20 -60.66 7.73 -60.99
CA LEU A 20 -61.83 8.54 -60.61
C LEU A 20 -63.11 7.69 -60.61
N PRO A 21 -64.02 7.87 -59.63
CA PRO A 21 -65.43 8.11 -59.92
C PRO A 21 -65.66 9.62 -60.11
N LEU A 22 -66.57 9.96 -61.03
CA LEU A 22 -67.00 11.32 -61.36
C LEU A 22 -67.29 12.16 -60.09
N MET A 23 -66.80 13.41 -60.08
CA MET A 23 -66.90 14.47 -59.03
C MET A 23 -65.74 14.55 -58.00
N ALA A 24 -64.49 14.56 -58.46
CA ALA A 24 -63.36 15.08 -57.68
C ALA A 24 -62.80 16.33 -58.40
N GLY A 25 -62.78 17.47 -57.72
CA GLY A 25 -62.28 18.75 -58.25
C GLY A 25 -61.04 19.24 -57.50
N ILE A 26 -60.29 20.17 -58.11
CA ILE A 26 -59.30 21.00 -57.42
C ILE A 26 -60.04 22.27 -56.98
N ILE A 27 -60.29 22.42 -55.69
CA ILE A 27 -61.02 23.55 -55.13
C ILE A 27 -60.03 24.48 -54.44
N GLN A 28 -60.02 25.74 -54.86
CA GLN A 28 -59.10 26.75 -54.34
C GLN A 28 -59.85 27.79 -53.52
N SER A 29 -59.27 28.26 -52.42
CA SER A 29 -59.83 29.41 -51.71
C SER A 29 -59.58 30.70 -52.48
N THR A 30 -60.41 31.72 -52.25
CA THR A 30 -60.08 33.10 -52.61
C THR A 30 -58.90 33.60 -51.76
N THR A 31 -58.29 34.72 -52.16
CA THR A 31 -57.22 35.37 -51.38
C THR A 31 -57.73 36.00 -50.09
N ASP A 32 -58.99 36.42 -50.05
CA ASP A 32 -59.64 36.97 -48.85
C ASP A 32 -59.93 35.87 -47.83
N GLY A 33 -60.20 34.65 -48.31
CA GLY A 33 -60.55 33.51 -47.47
C GLY A 33 -61.96 33.61 -46.89
N GLY A 34 -62.19 32.96 -45.74
CA GLY A 34 -63.51 32.90 -45.12
C GLY A 34 -63.75 31.63 -44.28
N LEU A 35 -65.02 31.29 -44.06
CA LEU A 35 -65.43 30.05 -43.38
C LEU A 35 -65.35 28.88 -44.37
N TRP A 36 -64.91 27.70 -43.94
CA TRP A 36 -64.86 26.51 -44.80
C TRP A 36 -66.25 26.20 -45.39
N SER A 37 -67.31 26.34 -44.59
CA SER A 37 -68.69 26.08 -45.01
C SER A 37 -69.28 27.07 -46.03
N ALA A 38 -68.69 28.26 -46.17
CA ALA A 38 -69.23 29.32 -47.00
C ALA A 38 -68.76 29.16 -48.45
N SER A 39 -69.70 29.13 -49.41
CA SER A 39 -69.38 29.05 -50.84
C SER A 39 -68.43 30.17 -51.29
N SER A 40 -68.62 31.38 -50.75
CA SER A 40 -67.82 32.58 -51.07
C SER A 40 -66.34 32.48 -50.68
N THR A 41 -65.96 31.52 -49.84
CA THR A 41 -64.56 31.27 -49.47
C THR A 41 -63.80 30.62 -50.63
N TRP A 42 -64.51 29.98 -51.55
CA TRP A 42 -63.96 29.13 -52.60
C TRP A 42 -64.18 29.74 -53.98
N ILE A 43 -63.18 29.61 -54.85
CA ILE A 43 -63.31 29.99 -56.26
C ILE A 43 -64.43 29.15 -56.87
N ASP A 44 -65.25 29.77 -57.71
CA ASP A 44 -66.45 29.20 -58.34
C ASP A 44 -67.59 28.84 -57.37
N ASP A 45 -67.56 29.31 -56.12
CA ASP A 45 -68.62 29.11 -55.12
C ASP A 45 -68.87 27.63 -54.75
N ILE A 46 -67.86 26.76 -54.90
CA ILE A 46 -67.96 25.32 -54.60
C ILE A 46 -67.26 25.02 -53.27
N VAL A 47 -68.02 24.58 -52.27
CA VAL A 47 -67.47 24.12 -50.98
C VAL A 47 -66.83 22.73 -51.15
N PRO A 48 -65.56 22.52 -50.71
CA PRO A 48 -64.89 21.25 -50.87
C PRO A 48 -65.54 20.10 -50.11
N ILE A 49 -65.55 18.93 -50.74
CA ILE A 49 -65.99 17.66 -50.17
C ILE A 49 -64.83 16.66 -50.07
N THR A 50 -65.11 15.48 -49.52
CA THR A 50 -64.16 14.42 -49.18
C THR A 50 -63.26 13.95 -50.33
N THR A 51 -63.71 14.08 -51.57
CA THR A 51 -62.98 13.64 -52.78
C THR A 51 -62.11 14.72 -53.39
N ASP A 52 -62.18 15.96 -52.89
CA ASP A 52 -61.54 17.10 -53.54
C ASP A 52 -60.11 17.34 -53.09
N THR A 53 -59.30 17.88 -53.99
CA THR A 53 -58.00 18.48 -53.66
C THR A 53 -58.22 19.93 -53.28
N VAL A 54 -57.83 20.32 -52.07
CA VAL A 54 -58.07 21.66 -51.52
C VAL A 54 -56.78 22.47 -51.53
N VAL A 55 -56.81 23.64 -52.18
CA VAL A 55 -55.69 24.60 -52.19
C VAL A 55 -56.11 25.87 -51.43
N VAL A 56 -55.42 26.18 -50.34
CA VAL A 56 -55.68 27.34 -49.50
C VAL A 56 -54.75 28.48 -49.90
N ASN A 57 -55.31 29.53 -50.50
CA ASN A 57 -54.60 30.73 -50.95
C ASN A 57 -54.79 31.95 -50.03
N GLY A 58 -55.86 31.97 -49.24
CA GLY A 58 -56.19 33.00 -48.24
C GLY A 58 -56.38 32.40 -46.85
N THR A 59 -56.96 33.15 -45.90
CA THR A 59 -57.22 32.62 -44.53
C THR A 59 -58.53 31.84 -44.48
N VAL A 60 -58.45 30.51 -44.38
CA VAL A 60 -59.60 29.61 -44.28
C VAL A 60 -59.81 29.17 -42.83
N ASN A 61 -61.00 29.41 -42.31
CA ASN A 61 -61.44 29.05 -40.96
C ASN A 61 -62.33 27.81 -41.02
N LEU A 62 -61.87 26.68 -40.47
CA LEU A 62 -62.71 25.51 -40.26
C LEU A 62 -63.74 25.77 -39.17
N ASP A 63 -64.98 25.97 -39.57
CA ASP A 63 -66.16 26.14 -38.71
C ASP A 63 -66.96 24.85 -38.49
N LEU A 64 -66.62 23.78 -39.20
CA LEU A 64 -67.18 22.44 -39.01
C LEU A 64 -66.11 21.33 -39.09
N ASN A 65 -66.46 20.14 -38.63
CA ASN A 65 -65.67 18.93 -38.91
C ASN A 65 -65.90 18.48 -40.35
N THR A 66 -64.83 18.31 -41.12
CA THR A 66 -64.93 18.01 -42.55
C THR A 66 -63.76 17.15 -43.04
N SER A 67 -63.73 16.86 -44.34
CA SER A 67 -62.71 16.05 -44.98
C SER A 67 -62.43 16.47 -46.42
N CYS A 68 -61.22 16.18 -46.89
CA CYS A 68 -60.79 16.34 -48.29
C CYS A 68 -59.88 15.19 -48.71
N ALA A 69 -59.62 15.07 -50.01
CA ALA A 69 -58.69 14.08 -50.55
C ALA A 69 -57.24 14.53 -50.36
N LEU A 70 -56.90 15.75 -50.76
CA LEU A 70 -55.56 16.33 -50.61
C LEU A 70 -55.67 17.75 -50.06
N LEU A 71 -54.62 18.22 -49.38
CA LEU A 71 -54.55 19.58 -48.86
C LEU A 71 -53.23 20.23 -49.23
N GLN A 72 -53.31 21.39 -49.87
CA GLN A 72 -52.17 22.26 -50.11
C GLN A 72 -52.42 23.64 -49.48
N ILE A 73 -51.47 24.14 -48.70
CA ILE A 73 -51.48 25.52 -48.21
C ILE A 73 -50.43 26.30 -49.01
N SER A 74 -50.85 27.29 -49.78
CA SER A 74 -49.96 28.18 -50.53
C SER A 74 -49.16 29.09 -49.59
N GLU A 75 -48.09 29.71 -50.07
CA GLU A 75 -47.17 30.54 -49.24
C GLU A 75 -47.90 31.62 -48.40
N ASN A 76 -48.93 32.26 -48.95
CA ASN A 76 -49.75 33.27 -48.24
C ASN A 76 -51.04 32.68 -47.62
N GLY A 77 -51.30 31.40 -47.82
CA GLY A 77 -52.47 30.70 -47.32
C GLY A 77 -52.37 30.42 -45.83
N MET A 78 -53.52 30.41 -45.15
CA MET A 78 -53.60 30.07 -43.73
C MET A 78 -54.80 29.15 -43.46
N LEU A 79 -54.54 28.00 -42.84
CA LEU A 79 -55.57 27.11 -42.33
C LEU A 79 -55.64 27.21 -40.80
N GLN A 80 -56.84 27.45 -40.28
CA GLN A 80 -57.08 27.51 -38.84
C GLN A 80 -58.50 27.05 -38.49
N ASN A 81 -58.76 26.73 -37.22
CA ASN A 81 -60.13 26.55 -36.74
C ASN A 81 -60.87 27.91 -36.63
N PHE A 82 -62.19 27.90 -36.59
CA PHE A 82 -62.97 29.09 -36.29
C PHE A 82 -62.80 29.49 -34.82
N ASN A 83 -62.76 30.79 -34.53
CA ASN A 83 -62.36 31.32 -33.21
C ASN A 83 -63.29 30.96 -32.05
N SER A 84 -64.45 30.36 -32.30
CA SER A 84 -65.43 29.96 -31.30
C SER A 84 -65.55 28.43 -31.10
N GLY A 85 -64.70 27.62 -31.73
CA GLY A 85 -64.80 26.15 -31.61
C GLY A 85 -63.57 25.39 -32.09
N SER A 86 -63.40 24.18 -31.56
CA SER A 86 -62.41 23.22 -32.07
C SER A 86 -62.92 22.58 -33.36
N ALA A 87 -62.03 22.26 -34.29
CA ALA A 87 -62.40 21.66 -35.57
C ALA A 87 -61.48 20.51 -35.95
N LYS A 88 -62.05 19.50 -36.63
CA LYS A 88 -61.36 18.33 -37.18
C LYS A 88 -61.38 18.38 -38.71
N LEU A 89 -60.20 18.25 -39.32
CA LEU A 89 -60.06 17.98 -40.76
C LEU A 89 -59.48 16.59 -40.99
N THR A 90 -60.14 15.78 -41.81
CA THR A 90 -59.61 14.47 -42.25
C THR A 90 -59.13 14.59 -43.68
N ILE A 91 -57.83 14.44 -43.89
CA ILE A 91 -57.18 14.43 -45.21
C ILE A 91 -56.91 12.97 -45.57
N ASN A 92 -57.65 12.46 -46.56
CA ASN A 92 -57.57 11.05 -46.98
C ASN A 92 -56.29 10.71 -47.77
N GLY A 93 -55.54 11.73 -48.19
CA GLY A 93 -54.23 11.65 -48.84
C GLY A 93 -53.21 12.54 -48.15
N GLY A 94 -52.32 13.16 -48.92
CA GLY A 94 -51.20 13.96 -48.40
C GLY A 94 -51.51 15.43 -48.12
N VAL A 95 -50.60 16.05 -47.35
CA VAL A 95 -50.60 17.48 -47.03
C VAL A 95 -49.30 18.13 -47.53
N VAL A 96 -49.42 19.26 -48.23
CA VAL A 96 -48.29 20.12 -48.61
C VAL A 96 -48.49 21.50 -48.00
N ASN A 97 -47.65 21.91 -47.06
CA ASN A 97 -47.77 23.20 -46.39
C ASN A 97 -46.61 24.13 -46.77
N TYR A 98 -46.89 25.17 -47.55
CA TYR A 98 -45.99 26.31 -47.79
C TYR A 98 -46.37 27.55 -46.96
N GLY A 99 -47.60 27.61 -46.45
CA GLY A 99 -48.14 28.77 -45.70
C GLY A 99 -48.21 28.51 -44.20
N THR A 100 -49.35 28.77 -43.57
CA THR A 100 -49.53 28.63 -42.11
C THR A 100 -50.67 27.68 -41.74
N ILE A 101 -50.39 26.69 -40.91
CA ILE A 101 -51.40 25.85 -40.22
C ILE A 101 -51.31 26.15 -38.73
N ARG A 102 -52.40 26.64 -38.11
CA ARG A 102 -52.37 27.03 -36.70
C ARG A 102 -53.70 26.89 -35.97
N ASN A 103 -53.64 26.91 -34.64
CA ASN A 103 -54.81 27.15 -33.80
C ASN A 103 -55.27 28.63 -33.87
N ASN A 104 -56.55 28.84 -33.58
CA ASN A 104 -57.19 30.14 -33.45
C ASN A 104 -58.16 30.11 -32.26
N GLY A 105 -57.65 30.36 -31.05
CA GLY A 105 -58.40 30.33 -29.78
C GLY A 105 -58.74 28.93 -29.24
N PHE A 106 -59.08 27.98 -30.10
CA PHE A 106 -59.41 26.58 -29.78
C PHE A 106 -58.54 25.59 -30.58
N SER A 107 -58.82 24.29 -30.45
CA SER A 107 -57.98 23.22 -31.03
C SER A 107 -58.30 22.94 -32.50
N LEU A 108 -57.29 23.01 -33.35
CA LEU A 108 -57.30 22.43 -34.70
C LEU A 108 -56.70 21.03 -34.69
N ILE A 109 -57.50 20.03 -35.09
CA ILE A 109 -57.11 18.62 -35.14
C ILE A 109 -57.07 18.14 -36.59
N LEU A 110 -55.94 17.57 -37.01
CA LEU A 110 -55.74 17.06 -38.37
C LEU A 110 -55.54 15.54 -38.34
N TYR A 111 -56.15 14.82 -39.28
CA TYR A 111 -55.89 13.41 -39.55
C TYR A 111 -55.35 13.31 -40.96
N VAL A 112 -54.11 12.86 -41.13
CA VAL A 112 -53.42 12.79 -42.42
C VAL A 112 -53.07 11.35 -42.77
N ALA A 113 -53.71 10.83 -43.82
CA ALA A 113 -53.54 9.44 -44.25
C ALA A 113 -52.41 9.22 -45.28
N GLY A 114 -51.94 10.27 -45.96
CA GLY A 114 -50.83 10.21 -46.92
C GLY A 114 -49.59 10.99 -46.47
N ASP A 115 -48.69 11.30 -47.40
CA ASP A 115 -47.41 11.97 -47.13
C ASP A 115 -47.59 13.40 -46.61
N ILE A 116 -46.61 13.89 -45.83
CA ILE A 116 -46.60 15.27 -45.35
C ILE A 116 -45.33 15.97 -45.83
N VAL A 117 -45.54 17.11 -46.49
CA VAL A 117 -44.51 18.06 -46.87
C VAL A 117 -44.73 19.35 -46.08
N GLN A 118 -43.76 19.72 -45.25
CA GLN A 118 -43.82 20.84 -44.32
C GLN A 118 -42.70 21.85 -44.60
N GLU A 119 -43.03 22.90 -45.35
CA GLU A 119 -42.14 24.02 -45.68
C GLU A 119 -42.63 25.36 -45.13
N GLY A 120 -43.83 25.41 -44.56
CA GLY A 120 -44.44 26.60 -43.95
C GLY A 120 -44.32 26.64 -42.43
N VAL A 121 -45.27 27.28 -41.76
CA VAL A 121 -45.43 27.27 -40.29
C VAL A 121 -46.51 26.26 -39.91
N TRP A 122 -46.23 25.42 -38.92
CA TRP A 122 -47.18 24.42 -38.41
C TRP A 122 -47.25 24.47 -36.88
N SER A 123 -48.40 24.87 -36.32
CA SER A 123 -48.60 25.08 -34.88
C SER A 123 -50.03 24.75 -34.41
N ASN A 124 -50.63 23.72 -34.99
CA ASN A 124 -51.94 23.23 -34.57
C ASN A 124 -51.88 22.46 -33.24
N PHE A 125 -53.06 22.13 -32.69
CA PHE A 125 -53.16 21.38 -31.44
C PHE A 125 -52.73 19.92 -31.60
N HIS A 126 -53.27 19.20 -32.58
CA HIS A 126 -52.99 17.77 -32.73
C HIS A 126 -53.01 17.33 -34.20
N THR A 127 -51.92 16.71 -34.65
CA THR A 127 -51.86 16.02 -35.95
C THR A 127 -51.75 14.51 -35.74
N PHE A 128 -52.67 13.76 -36.32
CA PHE A 128 -52.63 12.32 -36.40
C PHE A 128 -52.09 11.88 -37.77
N ILE A 129 -51.05 11.06 -37.76
CA ILE A 129 -50.53 10.35 -38.92
C ILE A 129 -51.28 9.01 -38.98
N ASN A 130 -52.26 8.85 -39.87
CA ASN A 130 -53.23 7.74 -39.84
C ASN A 130 -53.35 6.91 -41.13
N GLY A 131 -52.30 6.91 -41.95
CA GLY A 131 -52.18 6.05 -43.13
C GLY A 131 -52.00 4.57 -42.78
N TYR A 132 -52.25 3.70 -43.75
CA TYR A 132 -52.10 2.23 -43.64
C TYR A 132 -50.86 1.70 -44.40
N THR A 133 -50.15 2.58 -45.08
CA THR A 133 -48.89 2.32 -45.79
C THR A 133 -47.80 3.21 -45.20
N ASP A 134 -46.56 3.02 -45.64
CA ASP A 134 -45.48 3.95 -45.30
C ASP A 134 -45.89 5.39 -45.67
N GLN A 135 -45.71 6.31 -44.73
CA GLN A 135 -45.97 7.74 -44.92
C GLN A 135 -44.64 8.49 -44.90
N HIS A 136 -44.37 9.22 -45.96
CA HIS A 136 -43.14 9.98 -46.12
C HIS A 136 -43.26 11.38 -45.52
N PHE A 137 -42.26 11.76 -44.75
CA PHE A 137 -42.19 13.01 -44.01
C PHE A 137 -41.04 13.88 -44.53
N TYR A 138 -41.39 15.00 -45.17
CA TYR A 138 -40.45 15.99 -45.70
C TYR A 138 -40.62 17.30 -44.94
N SER A 139 -39.78 17.58 -43.95
CA SER A 139 -39.91 18.77 -43.09
C SER A 139 -38.61 19.57 -43.03
N PRO A 140 -38.21 20.28 -44.09
CA PRO A 140 -37.02 21.14 -44.05
C PRO A 140 -37.16 22.32 -43.06
N ASN A 141 -38.39 22.69 -42.70
CA ASN A 141 -38.68 23.65 -41.63
C ASN A 141 -39.16 22.92 -40.36
N PRO A 142 -38.99 23.50 -39.17
CA PRO A 142 -39.44 22.88 -37.93
C PRO A 142 -40.95 22.60 -37.92
N PHE A 143 -41.32 21.43 -37.42
CA PHE A 143 -42.71 21.12 -37.09
C PHE A 143 -42.97 21.54 -35.65
N SER A 144 -44.00 22.37 -35.41
CA SER A 144 -44.29 22.94 -34.08
C SER A 144 -45.75 22.71 -33.62
N GLY A 145 -46.43 21.71 -34.18
CA GLY A 145 -47.72 21.26 -33.65
C GLY A 145 -47.56 20.70 -32.24
N LEU A 146 -48.51 20.96 -31.34
CA LEU A 146 -48.35 20.58 -29.92
C LEU A 146 -48.30 19.05 -29.73
N TYR A 147 -49.20 18.32 -30.40
CA TYR A 147 -49.21 16.87 -30.41
C TYR A 147 -49.07 16.32 -31.83
N LEU A 148 -48.15 15.37 -32.00
CA LEU A 148 -48.03 14.55 -33.20
C LEU A 148 -48.23 13.08 -32.77
N THR A 149 -49.10 12.35 -33.43
CA THR A 149 -49.39 10.96 -33.04
C THR A 149 -49.53 10.07 -34.25
N LYS A 150 -48.77 8.97 -34.29
CA LYS A 150 -48.98 7.91 -35.27
C LYS A 150 -50.15 7.04 -34.83
N TYR A 151 -51.19 6.89 -35.63
CA TYR A 151 -52.21 5.87 -35.38
C TYR A 151 -51.61 4.48 -35.55
N ASN A 152 -52.06 3.52 -34.73
CA ASN A 152 -51.60 2.13 -34.74
C ASN A 152 -52.15 1.37 -35.97
N HIS A 153 -51.73 1.80 -37.15
CA HIS A 153 -51.99 1.17 -38.43
C HIS A 153 -50.69 0.61 -39.00
N THR A 154 -50.79 -0.28 -39.98
CA THR A 154 -49.64 -0.78 -40.75
C THR A 154 -48.92 0.37 -41.46
N GLY A 155 -47.60 0.26 -41.64
CA GLY A 155 -46.79 1.27 -42.34
C GLY A 155 -45.97 2.17 -41.43
N ASN A 156 -44.73 2.42 -41.81
CA ASN A 156 -43.74 3.19 -41.06
C ASN A 156 -43.79 4.69 -41.39
N ILE A 157 -43.13 5.52 -40.58
CA ILE A 157 -42.86 6.92 -40.93
C ILE A 157 -41.46 7.00 -41.54
N ILE A 158 -41.36 7.43 -42.80
CA ILE A 158 -40.09 7.54 -43.52
C ILE A 158 -39.66 9.00 -43.56
N VAL A 159 -38.55 9.32 -42.91
CA VAL A 159 -37.98 10.67 -42.81
C VAL A 159 -36.89 10.84 -43.87
N HIS A 160 -37.06 11.84 -44.73
CA HIS A 160 -36.13 12.11 -45.84
C HIS A 160 -35.17 13.26 -45.56
N ASN A 161 -35.63 14.36 -44.97
CA ASN A 161 -34.79 15.48 -44.57
C ASN A 161 -34.55 15.47 -43.06
N ASN A 162 -33.50 16.17 -42.59
CA ASN A 162 -33.30 16.40 -41.16
C ASN A 162 -34.59 16.88 -40.50
N LEU A 163 -34.97 16.22 -39.41
CA LEU A 163 -36.25 16.46 -38.76
C LEU A 163 -36.04 17.30 -37.50
N GLU A 164 -36.71 18.45 -37.43
CA GLU A 164 -36.78 19.28 -36.22
C GLU A 164 -38.22 19.33 -35.70
N LEU A 165 -38.40 18.91 -34.45
CA LEU A 165 -39.64 19.01 -33.71
C LEU A 165 -39.48 20.04 -32.61
N LYS A 166 -40.33 21.07 -32.60
CA LYS A 166 -40.23 22.19 -31.66
C LYS A 166 -41.47 22.29 -30.78
N ASN A 167 -41.30 22.09 -29.47
CA ASN A 167 -42.37 22.01 -28.48
C ASN A 167 -43.46 20.97 -28.83
N THR A 168 -43.09 19.93 -29.59
CA THR A 168 -44.00 18.88 -30.02
C THR A 168 -43.86 17.65 -29.12
N ALA A 169 -44.97 17.14 -28.60
CA ALA A 169 -45.06 15.81 -28.03
C ALA A 169 -45.43 14.80 -29.13
N PHE A 170 -44.45 14.01 -29.56
CA PHE A 170 -44.59 12.99 -30.59
C PHE A 170 -44.71 11.59 -29.98
N ASP A 171 -45.89 11.00 -30.07
CA ASP A 171 -46.13 9.60 -29.75
C ASP A 171 -46.17 8.76 -31.03
N VAL A 172 -45.17 7.88 -31.19
CA VAL A 172 -45.03 7.01 -32.38
C VAL A 172 -45.79 5.68 -32.18
N ASN A 173 -46.39 5.44 -31.01
CA ASN A 173 -47.21 4.26 -30.72
C ASN A 173 -46.54 2.90 -30.99
N ASN A 174 -45.26 2.77 -30.61
CA ASN A 174 -44.39 1.59 -30.78
C ASN A 174 -44.04 1.23 -32.23
N ASP A 175 -44.28 2.18 -33.13
CA ASP A 175 -44.02 2.06 -34.56
C ASP A 175 -42.64 2.63 -34.95
N THR A 176 -42.30 2.48 -36.23
CA THR A 176 -40.98 2.80 -36.76
C THR A 176 -40.91 4.22 -37.32
N LEU A 177 -39.88 4.94 -36.88
CA LEU A 177 -39.41 6.18 -37.50
C LEU A 177 -38.10 5.88 -38.24
N HIS A 178 -38.19 5.69 -39.55
CA HIS A 178 -37.07 5.31 -40.39
C HIS A 178 -36.42 6.55 -41.01
N PHE A 179 -35.20 6.86 -40.59
CA PHE A 179 -34.35 7.89 -41.16
C PHE A 179 -33.57 7.29 -42.33
N LEU A 180 -34.02 7.59 -43.56
CA LEU A 180 -33.40 7.08 -44.78
C LEU A 180 -32.17 7.93 -45.13
N GLU A 181 -32.40 9.11 -45.70
CA GLU A 181 -31.36 10.08 -46.11
C GLU A 181 -31.00 11.08 -45.01
N ALA A 182 -31.84 11.22 -43.99
CA ALA A 182 -31.68 12.18 -42.91
C ALA A 182 -30.66 11.70 -41.86
N ASP A 183 -29.74 12.58 -41.48
CA ASP A 183 -28.67 12.26 -40.52
C ASP A 183 -28.87 12.96 -39.17
N MET A 184 -29.85 13.85 -39.07
CA MET A 184 -30.09 14.64 -37.86
C MET A 184 -31.55 14.57 -37.42
N PHE A 185 -31.73 14.41 -36.12
CA PHE A 185 -33.01 14.56 -35.46
C PHE A 185 -32.89 15.51 -34.27
N THR A 186 -33.64 16.60 -34.32
CA THR A 186 -33.65 17.63 -33.30
C THR A 186 -35.00 17.64 -32.59
N LEU A 187 -34.98 17.50 -31.26
CA LEU A 187 -36.08 17.93 -30.41
C LEU A 187 -35.67 19.21 -29.70
N ASP A 188 -36.43 20.27 -29.92
CA ASP A 188 -36.31 21.55 -29.25
C ASP A 188 -37.53 21.76 -28.32
N GLY A 189 -37.42 21.30 -27.07
CA GLY A 189 -38.57 21.09 -26.19
C GLY A 189 -39.41 19.86 -26.58
N GLY A 190 -40.54 19.65 -25.89
CA GLY A 190 -41.46 18.53 -26.18
C GLY A 190 -40.94 17.15 -25.77
N SER A 191 -41.49 16.09 -26.36
CA SER A 191 -41.13 14.71 -26.03
C SER A 191 -41.25 13.77 -27.23
N LEU A 192 -40.41 12.75 -27.30
CA LEU A 192 -40.60 11.57 -28.15
C LEU A 192 -40.98 10.40 -27.25
N ASP A 193 -42.07 9.71 -27.55
CA ASP A 193 -42.50 8.51 -26.84
C ASP A 193 -42.74 7.34 -27.79
N GLN A 194 -42.44 6.14 -27.30
CA GLN A 194 -42.74 4.85 -27.93
C GLN A 194 -42.22 4.74 -29.39
N ALA A 195 -41.01 5.22 -29.68
CA ALA A 195 -40.45 5.19 -31.03
C ALA A 195 -39.48 4.02 -31.25
N LYS A 196 -39.53 3.42 -32.44
CA LYS A 196 -38.43 2.60 -32.98
C LYS A 196 -37.71 3.40 -34.06
N ILE A 197 -36.61 4.03 -33.71
CA ILE A 197 -35.79 4.79 -34.65
C ILE A 197 -34.84 3.83 -35.36
N ILE A 198 -34.83 3.86 -36.69
CA ILE A 198 -33.89 3.11 -37.53
C ILE A 198 -33.19 4.11 -38.44
N LYS A 199 -31.85 4.08 -38.50
CA LYS A 199 -31.04 4.79 -39.50
C LYS A 199 -30.60 3.81 -40.58
N ASP A 200 -30.82 4.15 -41.84
CA ASP A 200 -30.33 3.34 -42.96
C ASP A 200 -28.80 3.41 -43.06
N GLN A 201 -28.16 2.24 -43.15
CA GLN A 201 -26.70 2.09 -43.23
C GLN A 201 -26.11 2.59 -44.55
N ALA A 202 -26.90 2.61 -45.63
CA ALA A 202 -26.43 3.04 -46.96
C ALA A 202 -26.10 4.55 -47.01
N TYR A 203 -26.60 5.34 -46.06
CA TYR A 203 -26.42 6.80 -46.01
C TYR A 203 -25.60 7.21 -44.78
N SER A 204 -24.62 8.09 -45.00
CA SER A 204 -23.74 8.64 -43.95
C SER A 204 -23.11 7.59 -43.05
N ASN A 205 -22.77 6.43 -43.64
CA ASN A 205 -22.22 5.26 -42.96
C ASN A 205 -23.04 4.86 -41.72
N GLY A 206 -24.38 4.95 -41.83
CA GLY A 206 -25.29 4.59 -40.74
C GLY A 206 -25.23 5.50 -39.52
N THR A 207 -24.71 6.74 -39.64
CA THR A 207 -24.62 7.69 -38.52
C THR A 207 -25.91 8.48 -38.36
N ILE A 208 -26.39 8.64 -37.12
CA ILE A 208 -27.45 9.58 -36.76
C ILE A 208 -27.03 10.48 -35.59
N THR A 209 -27.33 11.77 -35.70
CA THR A 209 -27.04 12.79 -34.69
C THR A 209 -28.32 13.29 -34.05
N LEU A 210 -28.44 13.10 -32.73
CA LEU A 210 -29.54 13.62 -31.93
C LEU A 210 -29.15 14.96 -31.28
N PHE A 211 -30.01 15.97 -31.43
CA PHE A 211 -29.95 17.21 -30.67
C PHE A 211 -31.16 17.33 -29.75
N MET A 212 -30.92 17.21 -28.44
CA MET A 212 -31.97 17.33 -27.42
C MET A 212 -31.80 18.66 -26.68
N LEU A 213 -32.66 19.63 -26.99
CA LEU A 213 -32.55 21.01 -26.54
C LEU A 213 -33.74 21.38 -25.64
N ASN A 214 -33.58 22.43 -24.83
CA ASN A 214 -34.67 23.06 -24.08
C ASN A 214 -35.60 22.10 -23.29
N GLY A 215 -35.01 21.04 -22.68
CA GLY A 215 -35.73 20.13 -21.79
C GLY A 215 -36.47 18.99 -22.47
N SER A 216 -36.18 18.69 -23.74
CA SER A 216 -36.78 17.58 -24.47
C SER A 216 -36.65 16.24 -23.75
N LEU A 217 -37.70 15.42 -23.84
CA LEU A 217 -37.79 14.12 -23.18
C LEU A 217 -37.75 12.98 -24.20
N PHE A 218 -36.91 11.98 -23.93
CA PHE A 218 -36.80 10.76 -24.74
C PHE A 218 -37.39 9.57 -23.99
N GLN A 219 -38.45 8.94 -24.51
CA GLN A 219 -39.25 7.97 -23.76
C GLN A 219 -39.51 6.70 -24.58
N LYS A 220 -39.39 5.54 -23.93
CA LYS A 220 -39.66 4.18 -24.45
C LYS A 220 -39.14 3.97 -25.87
N THR A 221 -37.93 4.47 -26.14
CA THR A 221 -37.37 4.52 -27.49
C THR A 221 -36.29 3.47 -27.68
N TYR A 222 -36.33 2.83 -28.85
CA TYR A 222 -35.31 1.93 -29.36
C TYR A 222 -34.66 2.60 -30.56
N LEU A 223 -33.37 2.91 -30.49
CA LEU A 223 -32.65 3.57 -31.57
C LEU A 223 -31.57 2.64 -32.11
N THR A 224 -31.64 2.33 -33.40
CA THR A 224 -30.68 1.46 -34.10
C THR A 224 -30.00 2.25 -35.22
N ALA A 225 -28.67 2.32 -35.15
CA ALA A 225 -27.80 2.95 -36.16
C ALA A 225 -26.40 2.34 -36.06
N ASP A 226 -25.52 2.57 -37.02
CA ASP A 226 -24.11 2.14 -36.87
C ASP A 226 -23.38 3.04 -35.86
N THR A 227 -23.64 4.36 -35.92
CA THR A 227 -23.14 5.35 -34.96
C THR A 227 -24.27 6.28 -34.52
N ILE A 228 -24.33 6.54 -33.22
CA ILE A 228 -25.36 7.34 -32.55
C ILE A 228 -24.65 8.48 -31.81
N GLN A 229 -24.77 9.71 -32.31
CA GLN A 229 -24.18 10.88 -31.67
C GLN A 229 -25.20 11.61 -30.81
N LEU A 230 -24.92 11.73 -29.52
CA LEU A 230 -25.81 12.36 -28.53
C LEU A 230 -25.31 13.77 -28.20
N ASN A 231 -26.06 14.80 -28.62
CA ASN A 231 -25.77 16.21 -28.36
C ASN A 231 -26.89 16.87 -27.55
N GLY A 232 -26.57 17.98 -26.88
CA GLY A 232 -27.48 18.64 -25.94
C GLY A 232 -27.67 17.81 -24.67
N ILE A 233 -28.86 17.85 -24.07
CA ILE A 233 -29.20 17.07 -22.87
C ILE A 233 -30.15 15.94 -23.27
N VAL A 234 -29.58 14.77 -23.54
CA VAL A 234 -30.35 13.55 -23.78
C VAL A 234 -30.85 13.01 -22.45
N GLN A 235 -32.10 13.38 -22.13
CA GLN A 235 -32.76 13.01 -20.89
C GLN A 235 -33.92 12.05 -21.13
N PHE A 236 -33.92 10.91 -20.45
CA PHE A 236 -34.99 9.92 -20.58
C PHE A 236 -35.81 9.74 -19.30
N GLN A 237 -37.12 9.60 -19.47
CA GLN A 237 -38.12 9.49 -18.41
C GLN A 237 -38.87 8.14 -18.46
N SER A 238 -38.16 7.07 -18.80
CA SER A 238 -38.72 5.73 -18.91
C SER A 238 -37.60 4.70 -18.91
N SER A 239 -37.93 3.45 -18.56
CA SER A 239 -37.00 2.33 -18.66
C SER A 239 -37.64 1.13 -19.38
N PRO A 240 -36.89 0.41 -20.23
CA PRO A 240 -35.54 0.73 -20.72
C PRO A 240 -35.56 1.57 -22.01
N VAL A 241 -34.63 2.52 -22.13
CA VAL A 241 -34.21 3.09 -23.42
C VAL A 241 -33.10 2.19 -23.99
N LEU A 242 -33.16 1.86 -25.29
CA LEU A 242 -32.16 1.01 -25.94
C LEU A 242 -31.49 1.76 -27.08
N PHE A 243 -30.16 1.77 -27.05
CA PHE A 243 -29.31 2.17 -28.17
C PHE A 243 -28.62 0.93 -28.73
N LYS A 244 -28.69 0.72 -30.03
CA LYS A 244 -27.99 -0.36 -30.74
C LYS A 244 -27.08 0.25 -31.80
N GLY A 245 -25.77 0.07 -31.63
CA GLY A 245 -24.73 0.77 -32.39
C GLY A 245 -23.64 1.37 -31.51
N VAL A 246 -22.68 2.07 -32.12
CA VAL A 246 -21.65 2.83 -31.41
C VAL A 246 -22.26 4.14 -30.89
N VAL A 247 -22.39 4.29 -29.58
CA VAL A 247 -22.94 5.49 -28.94
C VAL A 247 -21.82 6.44 -28.55
N VAL A 248 -21.85 7.65 -29.11
CA VAL A 248 -20.91 8.72 -28.80
C VAL A 248 -21.65 9.83 -28.04
N VAL A 249 -21.29 10.02 -26.76
CA VAL A 249 -21.87 11.08 -25.91
C VAL A 249 -21.01 12.33 -26.04
N ASN A 250 -21.48 13.32 -26.82
CA ASN A 250 -20.84 14.63 -26.95
C ASN A 250 -21.43 15.66 -25.97
N GLY A 251 -22.72 15.53 -25.65
CA GLY A 251 -23.44 16.39 -24.71
C GLY A 251 -23.56 15.77 -23.32
N THR A 252 -24.77 15.77 -22.77
CA THR A 252 -25.12 15.13 -21.50
C THR A 252 -26.10 13.98 -21.72
N LEU A 253 -25.78 12.80 -21.19
CA LEU A 253 -26.70 11.67 -21.04
C LEU A 253 -27.12 11.55 -19.58
N ARG A 254 -28.43 11.64 -19.28
CA ARG A 254 -28.93 11.56 -17.90
C ARG A 254 -30.35 11.00 -17.78
N ASN A 255 -30.70 10.55 -16.58
CA ASN A 255 -32.08 10.21 -16.24
C ASN A 255 -32.90 11.49 -15.92
N HIS A 256 -34.22 11.43 -16.14
CA HIS A 256 -35.14 12.48 -15.69
C HIS A 256 -35.17 12.58 -14.16
N GLN A 257 -35.43 13.79 -13.64
CA GLN A 257 -35.45 14.08 -12.20
C GLN A 257 -36.59 13.40 -11.40
N ALA A 258 -37.51 12.70 -12.07
CA ALA A 258 -38.72 12.14 -11.43
C ALA A 258 -38.51 10.75 -10.82
N SER A 259 -37.55 9.96 -11.30
CA SER A 259 -37.33 8.60 -10.82
C SER A 259 -35.97 8.05 -11.23
N SER A 260 -35.68 6.84 -10.75
CA SER A 260 -34.52 6.08 -11.20
C SER A 260 -34.84 5.44 -12.55
N TYR A 261 -33.95 5.58 -13.52
CA TYR A 261 -34.15 5.05 -14.87
C TYR A 261 -32.93 4.28 -15.37
N SER A 262 -33.15 3.41 -16.35
CA SER A 262 -32.11 2.60 -16.97
C SER A 262 -32.08 2.73 -18.48
N ALA A 263 -30.88 2.63 -19.04
CA ALA A 263 -30.65 2.51 -20.47
C ALA A 263 -29.72 1.34 -20.77
N THR A 264 -29.90 0.74 -21.95
CA THR A 264 -29.03 -0.31 -22.47
C THR A 264 -28.32 0.20 -23.72
N VAL A 265 -27.02 -0.06 -23.79
CA VAL A 265 -26.19 0.15 -24.98
C VAL A 265 -25.77 -1.23 -25.51
N ASP A 266 -26.38 -1.62 -26.62
CA ASP A 266 -26.07 -2.82 -27.39
C ASP A 266 -25.08 -2.47 -28.50
N GLY A 267 -23.83 -2.26 -28.09
CA GLY A 267 -22.73 -1.74 -28.89
C GLY A 267 -21.72 -1.02 -27.99
N ASP A 268 -20.80 -0.29 -28.61
CA ASP A 268 -19.76 0.44 -27.89
C ASP A 268 -20.28 1.77 -27.33
N LEU A 269 -19.79 2.20 -26.17
CA LEU A 269 -20.06 3.50 -25.59
C LEU A 269 -18.77 4.32 -25.47
N ILE A 270 -18.75 5.48 -26.12
CA ILE A 270 -17.68 6.47 -26.07
C ILE A 270 -18.22 7.73 -25.40
N ASN A 271 -17.75 8.03 -24.18
CA ASN A 271 -18.09 9.27 -23.50
C ASN A 271 -17.04 10.35 -23.78
N LEU A 272 -17.42 11.39 -24.52
CA LEU A 272 -16.62 12.61 -24.73
C LEU A 272 -17.19 13.83 -23.97
N GLY A 273 -18.38 13.69 -23.38
CA GLY A 273 -19.12 14.75 -22.70
C GLY A 273 -19.38 14.42 -21.23
N THR A 274 -20.66 14.36 -20.84
CA THR A 274 -21.08 14.06 -19.47
C THR A 274 -22.10 12.93 -19.43
N VAL A 275 -21.81 11.87 -18.68
CA VAL A 275 -22.79 10.84 -18.31
C VAL A 275 -23.07 10.99 -16.82
N THR A 276 -24.27 11.42 -16.44
CA THR A 276 -24.57 11.73 -15.03
C THR A 276 -25.96 11.30 -14.63
N ARG A 277 -26.10 10.85 -13.38
CA ARG A 277 -27.36 10.82 -12.67
C ARG A 277 -27.86 12.25 -12.40
N ASN A 278 -29.17 12.39 -12.34
CA ASN A 278 -29.84 13.62 -11.91
C ASN A 278 -30.18 13.50 -10.41
N VAL A 279 -31.42 13.83 -10.00
CA VAL A 279 -31.90 13.68 -8.61
C VAL A 279 -31.88 12.21 -8.15
N PHE A 280 -32.33 11.28 -8.99
CA PHE A 280 -32.40 9.84 -8.71
C PHE A 280 -31.38 9.04 -9.52
N ASN A 281 -31.37 7.72 -9.35
CA ASN A 281 -30.33 6.83 -9.88
C ASN A 281 -30.40 6.66 -11.41
N LEU A 282 -29.24 6.72 -12.05
CA LEU A 282 -29.03 6.30 -13.43
C LEU A 282 -28.30 4.95 -13.43
N ASN A 283 -28.94 3.93 -14.03
CA ASN A 283 -28.36 2.61 -14.21
C ASN A 283 -28.10 2.34 -15.70
N LEU A 284 -26.91 1.84 -16.05
CA LEU A 284 -26.54 1.54 -17.43
C LEU A 284 -26.20 0.07 -17.60
N ASN A 285 -26.71 -0.54 -18.67
CA ASN A 285 -26.32 -1.87 -19.10
C ASN A 285 -25.52 -1.77 -20.40
N LEU A 286 -24.23 -2.16 -20.37
CA LEU A 286 -23.32 -2.02 -21.50
C LEU A 286 -22.90 -3.41 -22.02
N LYS A 287 -23.11 -3.64 -23.32
CA LYS A 287 -22.77 -4.92 -23.97
C LYS A 287 -21.48 -4.88 -24.80
N GLY A 288 -21.07 -3.71 -25.30
CA GLY A 288 -19.83 -3.52 -26.06
C GLY A 288 -18.73 -2.86 -25.23
N ASN A 289 -17.77 -2.26 -25.91
CA ASN A 289 -16.64 -1.56 -25.30
C ASN A 289 -17.09 -0.31 -24.54
N TRP A 290 -16.31 0.10 -23.55
CA TRP A 290 -16.60 1.28 -22.74
C TRP A 290 -15.35 2.17 -22.62
N MET A 291 -15.42 3.31 -23.29
CA MET A 291 -14.39 4.34 -23.26
C MET A 291 -14.91 5.59 -22.54
N ASN A 292 -14.19 6.04 -21.52
CA ASN A 292 -14.53 7.24 -20.76
C ASN A 292 -13.44 8.32 -20.84
N ASN A 293 -13.69 9.32 -21.69
CA ASN A 293 -12.83 10.49 -21.86
C ASN A 293 -13.48 11.78 -21.29
N GLY A 294 -14.69 11.67 -20.75
CA GLY A 294 -15.46 12.78 -20.19
C GLY A 294 -15.82 12.58 -18.71
N SER A 295 -16.78 13.37 -18.22
CA SER A 295 -17.29 13.28 -16.85
C SER A 295 -18.28 12.12 -16.72
N TRP A 296 -18.13 11.32 -15.66
CA TRP A 296 -18.98 10.16 -15.39
C TRP A 296 -19.45 10.13 -13.94
N ASN A 297 -20.76 10.06 -13.69
CA ASN A 297 -21.36 9.92 -12.36
C ASN A 297 -22.67 9.12 -12.42
N THR A 298 -22.62 7.80 -12.21
CA THR A 298 -23.79 6.91 -12.29
C THR A 298 -24.05 6.18 -10.97
N ASN A 299 -25.17 5.45 -10.90
CA ASN A 299 -25.45 4.57 -9.77
C ASN A 299 -24.91 3.15 -10.02
N ILE A 300 -25.43 2.46 -11.03
CA ILE A 300 -24.99 1.09 -11.37
C ILE A 300 -24.58 1.05 -12.84
N VAL A 301 -23.43 0.45 -13.12
CA VAL A 301 -23.06 -0.01 -14.46
C VAL A 301 -22.94 -1.53 -14.43
N THR A 302 -23.68 -2.20 -15.31
CA THR A 302 -23.58 -3.65 -15.50
C THR A 302 -22.98 -3.93 -16.87
N LEU A 303 -21.93 -4.74 -16.90
CA LEU A 303 -21.33 -5.23 -18.15
C LEU A 303 -21.93 -6.61 -18.46
N THR A 304 -22.68 -6.73 -19.56
CA THR A 304 -23.43 -7.95 -19.95
C THR A 304 -23.07 -8.46 -21.35
N GLY A 305 -21.96 -7.99 -21.92
CA GLY A 305 -21.50 -8.41 -23.24
C GLY A 305 -21.22 -9.92 -23.33
N SER A 306 -21.23 -10.46 -24.54
CA SER A 306 -20.81 -11.84 -24.83
C SER A 306 -19.47 -11.94 -25.53
N ASN A 307 -18.92 -10.80 -25.99
CA ASN A 307 -17.63 -10.68 -26.65
C ASN A 307 -16.61 -10.08 -25.68
N ASP A 308 -15.34 -10.04 -26.10
CA ASP A 308 -14.31 -9.28 -25.38
C ASP A 308 -14.74 -7.81 -25.27
N GLN A 309 -14.68 -7.25 -24.06
CA GLN A 309 -15.01 -5.84 -23.81
C GLN A 309 -13.75 -5.09 -23.38
N TYR A 310 -13.44 -4.02 -24.10
CA TYR A 310 -12.34 -3.11 -23.80
C TYR A 310 -12.83 -1.97 -22.91
N LEU A 311 -12.15 -1.74 -21.80
CA LEU A 311 -12.40 -0.67 -20.82
C LEU A 311 -11.24 0.32 -20.83
N ASP A 312 -11.48 1.56 -21.24
CA ASP A 312 -10.45 2.62 -21.27
C ASP A 312 -10.95 3.86 -20.54
N PHE A 313 -10.44 4.06 -19.33
CA PHE A 313 -10.87 5.09 -18.39
C PHE A 313 -9.78 6.15 -18.22
N ILE A 314 -9.55 6.91 -19.30
CA ILE A 314 -8.63 8.06 -19.29
C ILE A 314 -9.09 9.10 -18.25
N GLN A 315 -10.40 9.36 -18.20
CA GLN A 315 -11.02 10.10 -17.12
C GLN A 315 -11.60 9.15 -16.06
N PRO A 316 -11.53 9.49 -14.76
CA PRO A 316 -12.03 8.62 -13.70
C PRO A 316 -13.52 8.32 -13.86
N VAL A 317 -13.87 7.05 -13.69
CA VAL A 317 -15.26 6.62 -13.63
C VAL A 317 -15.76 6.69 -12.19
N LYS A 318 -16.86 7.41 -11.97
CA LYS A 318 -17.60 7.41 -10.70
C LYS A 318 -18.95 6.74 -10.87
N SER A 319 -19.05 5.48 -10.48
CA SER A 319 -20.31 4.73 -10.40
C SER A 319 -20.37 4.03 -9.05
N THR A 320 -21.45 4.23 -8.29
CA THR A 320 -21.59 3.59 -6.96
C THR A 320 -21.23 2.10 -7.01
N GLN A 321 -21.72 1.40 -8.03
CA GLN A 321 -21.38 0.02 -8.31
C GLN A 321 -21.10 -0.21 -9.80
N ILE A 322 -20.10 -1.03 -10.09
CA ILE A 322 -19.79 -1.60 -11.41
C ILE A 322 -19.76 -3.13 -11.22
N THR A 323 -20.48 -3.88 -12.05
CA THR A 323 -20.62 -5.34 -11.90
C THR A 323 -20.50 -6.05 -13.23
N LEU A 324 -19.66 -7.10 -13.29
CA LEU A 324 -19.56 -8.00 -14.44
C LEU A 324 -20.62 -9.10 -14.36
N LEU A 325 -21.55 -9.15 -15.31
CA LEU A 325 -22.55 -10.23 -15.44
C LEU A 325 -22.54 -10.84 -16.86
N LYS A 326 -21.46 -10.65 -17.59
CA LYS A 326 -21.22 -11.27 -18.90
C LYS A 326 -21.11 -12.78 -18.79
N THR A 327 -21.45 -13.46 -19.88
CA THR A 327 -21.44 -14.93 -19.95
C THR A 327 -20.24 -15.50 -20.71
N SER A 328 -19.53 -14.67 -21.48
CA SER A 328 -18.39 -15.07 -22.33
C SER A 328 -17.54 -13.86 -22.75
N GLY A 329 -16.37 -14.11 -23.35
CA GLY A 329 -15.37 -13.10 -23.72
C GLY A 329 -14.42 -12.76 -22.58
N GLU A 330 -13.42 -11.89 -22.81
CA GLU A 330 -12.51 -11.32 -21.81
C GLU A 330 -12.89 -9.88 -21.41
N ILE A 331 -12.36 -9.37 -20.30
CA ILE A 331 -12.39 -7.93 -19.98
C ILE A 331 -10.96 -7.41 -20.11
N LEU A 332 -10.77 -6.42 -20.98
CA LEU A 332 -9.46 -5.91 -21.36
C LEU A 332 -9.36 -4.45 -20.90
N ALA A 333 -8.42 -4.15 -20.01
CA ALA A 333 -8.08 -2.79 -19.66
C ALA A 333 -7.19 -2.17 -20.74
N GLY A 334 -7.58 -0.99 -21.22
CA GLY A 334 -6.90 -0.20 -22.24
C GLY A 334 -5.67 0.55 -21.69
N SER A 335 -5.58 1.84 -22.03
CA SER A 335 -4.42 2.68 -21.71
C SER A 335 -4.49 3.30 -20.32
N GLY A 336 -5.70 3.55 -19.79
CA GLY A 336 -5.93 4.04 -18.44
C GLY A 336 -7.04 3.29 -17.71
N PHE A 337 -6.87 3.07 -16.41
CA PHE A 337 -7.90 2.46 -15.56
C PHE A 337 -8.02 3.23 -14.23
N SER A 338 -8.88 4.26 -14.21
CA SER A 338 -9.09 5.11 -13.05
C SER A 338 -10.53 5.05 -12.53
N LEU A 339 -10.68 4.80 -11.23
CA LEU A 339 -11.97 4.78 -10.53
C LEU A 339 -12.00 5.80 -9.39
N GLN A 340 -13.16 6.43 -9.23
CA GLN A 340 -13.42 7.36 -8.13
C GLN A 340 -14.73 7.03 -7.43
N SER A 341 -14.73 6.90 -6.10
CA SER A 341 -15.93 6.63 -5.30
C SER A 341 -16.80 5.49 -5.86
N SER A 342 -16.17 4.40 -6.30
CA SER A 342 -16.81 3.30 -7.01
C SER A 342 -16.45 1.94 -6.41
N GLN A 343 -17.39 1.01 -6.34
CA GLN A 343 -17.11 -0.40 -6.07
C GLN A 343 -17.21 -1.19 -7.37
N PHE A 344 -16.10 -1.74 -7.84
CA PHE A 344 -16.06 -2.63 -9.01
C PHE A 344 -15.96 -4.09 -8.55
N ASN A 345 -17.06 -4.81 -8.69
CA ASN A 345 -17.13 -6.24 -8.49
C ASN A 345 -16.87 -6.99 -9.81
N LEU A 346 -15.75 -7.71 -9.86
CA LEU A 346 -15.36 -8.52 -11.01
C LEU A 346 -16.10 -9.86 -11.08
N ASN A 347 -16.83 -10.27 -10.04
CA ASN A 347 -17.61 -11.51 -9.99
C ASN A 347 -16.81 -12.77 -10.41
N SER A 348 -15.59 -12.88 -9.91
CA SER A 348 -14.61 -13.94 -10.20
C SER A 348 -14.05 -13.94 -11.63
N ASP A 349 -14.35 -12.92 -12.44
CA ASP A 349 -13.76 -12.74 -13.77
C ASP A 349 -12.36 -12.10 -13.67
N THR A 350 -11.68 -12.02 -14.81
CA THR A 350 -10.34 -11.46 -14.97
C THR A 350 -10.37 -10.13 -15.71
N LEU A 351 -9.80 -9.10 -15.09
CA LEU A 351 -9.43 -7.83 -15.72
C LEU A 351 -8.00 -7.95 -16.26
N ARG A 352 -7.85 -8.08 -17.58
CA ARG A 352 -6.54 -8.29 -18.23
C ARG A 352 -5.97 -6.99 -18.78
N PHE A 353 -4.71 -6.70 -18.49
CA PHE A 353 -3.95 -5.58 -19.03
C PHE A 353 -3.02 -6.07 -20.16
N ALA A 354 -3.25 -5.58 -21.38
CA ALA A 354 -2.43 -5.92 -22.55
C ALA A 354 -1.40 -4.84 -22.93
N VAL A 355 -1.68 -3.57 -22.64
CA VAL A 355 -0.84 -2.42 -23.00
C VAL A 355 -0.68 -1.43 -21.84
N GLY A 356 -1.74 -1.15 -21.08
CA GLY A 356 -1.67 -0.28 -19.89
C GLY A 356 -0.90 -0.92 -18.74
N ASN A 357 -0.31 -0.09 -17.88
CA ASN A 357 0.51 -0.52 -16.76
C ASN A 357 0.11 0.13 -15.41
N GLU A 358 -1.04 0.80 -15.32
CA GLU A 358 -1.45 1.47 -14.08
C GLU A 358 -2.95 1.30 -13.76
N ILE A 359 -3.23 1.11 -12.47
CA ILE A 359 -4.56 1.21 -11.86
C ILE A 359 -4.54 2.34 -10.84
N SER A 360 -5.49 3.28 -10.95
CA SER A 360 -5.66 4.36 -9.97
C SER A 360 -7.03 4.29 -9.29
N LEU A 361 -7.05 4.12 -7.97
CA LEU A 361 -8.28 4.04 -7.17
C LEU A 361 -8.32 5.17 -6.14
N SER A 362 -9.32 6.05 -6.22
CA SER A 362 -9.60 7.04 -5.18
C SER A 362 -10.93 6.74 -4.51
N ASN A 363 -10.93 6.45 -3.21
CA ASN A 363 -12.14 6.10 -2.45
C ASN A 363 -12.96 4.98 -3.13
N SER A 364 -12.27 4.06 -3.82
CA SER A 364 -12.87 3.03 -4.68
C SER A 364 -12.37 1.65 -4.29
N SER A 365 -13.13 0.61 -4.62
CA SER A 365 -12.71 -0.76 -4.35
C SER A 365 -12.79 -1.68 -5.55
N LEU A 366 -11.81 -2.59 -5.62
CA LEU A 366 -11.85 -3.75 -6.49
C LEU A 366 -12.16 -4.98 -5.64
N ILE A 367 -13.17 -5.75 -6.02
CA ILE A 367 -13.61 -6.91 -5.26
C ILE A 367 -13.86 -8.13 -6.15
N ASN A 368 -13.57 -9.31 -5.58
CA ASN A 368 -13.90 -10.64 -6.13
C ASN A 368 -13.43 -10.85 -7.57
N GLY A 369 -12.12 -10.94 -7.81
CA GLY A 369 -11.64 -11.28 -9.15
C GLY A 369 -10.12 -11.28 -9.29
N THR A 370 -9.67 -11.36 -10.53
CA THR A 370 -8.25 -11.38 -10.88
C THR A 370 -7.89 -10.18 -11.74
N VAL A 371 -6.79 -9.51 -11.41
CA VAL A 371 -6.08 -8.57 -12.29
C VAL A 371 -4.89 -9.31 -12.87
N LEU A 372 -4.78 -9.34 -14.20
CA LEU A 372 -3.74 -10.09 -14.90
C LEU A 372 -3.01 -9.18 -15.89
N GLN A 373 -1.72 -8.95 -15.63
CA GLN A 373 -0.79 -8.41 -16.63
C GLN A 373 -0.11 -9.60 -17.32
N ASN A 374 -0.15 -9.66 -18.65
CA ASN A 374 0.43 -10.81 -19.38
C ASN A 374 1.95 -10.94 -19.12
N PRO A 375 2.43 -12.09 -18.62
CA PRO A 375 3.85 -12.32 -18.34
C PRO A 375 4.73 -12.15 -19.59
N GLY A 376 5.91 -11.54 -19.43
CA GLY A 376 6.90 -11.37 -20.51
C GLY A 376 6.55 -10.35 -21.59
N LYS A 377 5.46 -9.58 -21.43
CA LYS A 377 5.06 -8.51 -22.37
C LYS A 377 5.28 -7.08 -21.86
N SER A 378 5.86 -6.89 -20.68
CA SER A 378 6.08 -5.55 -20.12
C SER A 378 7.56 -5.28 -19.83
N ALA A 379 8.15 -4.31 -20.52
CA ALA A 379 9.39 -3.66 -20.10
C ALA A 379 9.15 -2.60 -19.00
N LEU A 380 7.89 -2.45 -18.53
CA LEU A 380 7.43 -1.42 -17.61
C LEU A 380 6.84 -2.05 -16.34
N GLU A 381 7.07 -1.43 -15.19
CA GLU A 381 6.53 -1.87 -13.90
C GLU A 381 5.01 -1.65 -13.85
N PHE A 382 4.25 -2.61 -13.30
CA PHE A 382 2.80 -2.50 -13.14
C PHE A 382 2.48 -1.78 -11.84
N LYS A 383 1.77 -0.65 -11.90
CA LYS A 383 1.55 0.22 -10.75
C LYS A 383 0.10 0.16 -10.26
N LEU A 384 -0.07 -0.08 -8.97
CA LEU A 384 -1.32 0.11 -8.25
C LEU A 384 -1.20 1.35 -7.35
N GLN A 385 -1.99 2.37 -7.65
CA GLN A 385 -2.09 3.58 -6.85
C GLN A 385 -3.44 3.66 -6.16
N MET A 386 -3.45 3.73 -4.84
CA MET A 386 -4.67 3.83 -4.03
C MET A 386 -4.64 5.05 -3.12
N SER A 387 -5.76 5.75 -2.99
CA SER A 387 -5.88 6.93 -2.12
C SER A 387 -7.21 6.98 -1.39
N ASN A 388 -7.24 7.78 -0.31
CA ASN A 388 -8.37 7.91 0.59
C ASN A 388 -8.75 6.54 1.19
N ASN A 389 -10.03 6.15 1.12
CA ASN A 389 -10.52 4.87 1.66
C ASN A 389 -10.63 3.77 0.57
N ALA A 390 -9.75 3.80 -0.44
CA ALA A 390 -9.73 2.75 -1.45
C ALA A 390 -9.30 1.41 -0.84
N TYR A 391 -9.93 0.30 -1.20
CA TYR A 391 -9.60 -1.03 -0.64
C TYR A 391 -9.69 -2.17 -1.65
N LEU A 392 -8.98 -3.26 -1.35
CA LEU A 392 -9.06 -4.53 -2.08
C LEU A 392 -9.76 -5.59 -1.22
N GLN A 393 -10.57 -6.45 -1.84
CA GLN A 393 -11.20 -7.58 -1.17
C GLN A 393 -11.30 -8.79 -2.10
N ASN A 394 -10.73 -9.94 -1.69
CA ASN A 394 -10.76 -11.17 -2.49
C ASN A 394 -10.22 -10.93 -3.92
N MET A 395 -9.08 -10.25 -4.00
CA MET A 395 -8.44 -9.86 -5.26
C MET A 395 -7.13 -10.61 -5.48
N LYS A 396 -6.96 -11.16 -6.68
CA LYS A 396 -5.68 -11.74 -7.12
C LYS A 396 -5.01 -10.80 -8.12
N PHE A 397 -3.77 -10.40 -7.90
CA PHE A 397 -2.96 -9.67 -8.88
C PHE A 397 -1.86 -10.58 -9.38
N ILE A 398 -1.75 -10.73 -10.70
CA ILE A 398 -0.73 -11.56 -11.35
C ILE A 398 0.03 -10.67 -12.34
N SER A 399 1.31 -10.42 -12.05
CA SER A 399 2.20 -9.56 -12.83
C SER A 399 3.65 -9.96 -12.57
N ASP A 400 4.59 -9.66 -13.47
CA ASP A 400 6.02 -9.95 -13.20
C ASP A 400 6.58 -9.06 -12.07
N SER A 401 6.15 -7.79 -12.02
CA SER A 401 6.49 -6.81 -11.00
C SER A 401 5.32 -5.84 -10.73
N LEU A 402 4.92 -5.72 -9.46
CA LEU A 402 3.86 -4.86 -8.96
C LEU A 402 4.43 -3.78 -8.04
N ILE A 403 4.25 -2.51 -8.39
CA ILE A 403 4.57 -1.36 -7.55
C ILE A 403 3.31 -0.85 -6.86
N LEU A 404 3.42 -0.66 -5.55
CA LEU A 404 2.34 -0.18 -4.70
C LEU A 404 2.63 1.24 -4.24
N THR A 405 1.70 2.16 -4.48
CA THR A 405 1.80 3.57 -4.05
C THR A 405 0.52 4.06 -3.39
N GLY A 406 0.66 4.97 -2.42
CA GLY A 406 -0.46 5.47 -1.61
C GLY A 406 -0.94 4.46 -0.56
N ASN A 407 -2.22 4.54 -0.15
CA ASN A 407 -2.77 3.70 0.92
C ASN A 407 -3.44 2.44 0.35
N ILE A 408 -2.74 1.32 0.40
CA ILE A 408 -3.23 0.01 -0.04
C ILE A 408 -4.00 -0.64 1.12
N LEU A 409 -5.31 -0.40 1.19
CA LEU A 409 -6.15 -1.02 2.22
C LEU A 409 -6.56 -2.45 1.83
N ILE A 410 -6.25 -3.41 2.69
CA ILE A 410 -6.58 -4.81 2.52
C ILE A 410 -7.79 -5.16 3.40
N ARG A 411 -8.85 -5.70 2.82
CA ARG A 411 -10.05 -6.12 3.55
C ARG A 411 -10.25 -7.62 3.46
N ASN A 412 -10.47 -8.24 4.62
CA ASN A 412 -10.70 -9.67 4.80
C ASN A 412 -9.58 -10.53 4.18
N THR A 413 -9.86 -11.82 3.97
CA THR A 413 -8.95 -12.79 3.37
C THR A 413 -9.12 -12.87 1.84
N GLY A 414 -8.21 -13.61 1.18
CA GLY A 414 -8.29 -13.91 -0.25
C GLY A 414 -7.60 -12.90 -1.17
N ASN A 415 -6.88 -11.93 -0.61
CA ASN A 415 -6.04 -11.03 -1.40
C ASN A 415 -4.68 -11.69 -1.64
N ASN A 416 -4.23 -11.75 -2.89
CA ASN A 416 -2.98 -12.40 -3.27
C ASN A 416 -2.29 -11.64 -4.39
N PHE A 417 -1.01 -11.31 -4.22
CA PHE A 417 -0.15 -10.75 -5.24
C PHE A 417 0.87 -11.81 -5.67
N THR A 418 0.92 -12.13 -6.95
CA THR A 418 1.87 -13.08 -7.54
C THR A 418 2.85 -12.34 -8.44
N GLY A 419 4.14 -12.63 -8.26
CA GLY A 419 5.27 -11.90 -8.83
C GLY A 419 5.95 -10.98 -7.81
N ASN A 420 6.98 -10.26 -8.24
CA ASN A 420 7.74 -9.38 -7.35
C ASN A 420 6.87 -8.17 -6.94
N VAL A 421 6.91 -7.81 -5.67
CA VAL A 421 6.15 -6.67 -5.12
C VAL A 421 7.11 -5.64 -4.56
N CYS A 422 7.02 -4.40 -5.04
CA CYS A 422 7.69 -3.25 -4.45
C CYS A 422 6.66 -2.36 -3.75
N ASN A 423 6.75 -2.27 -2.43
CA ASN A 423 5.93 -1.37 -1.64
C ASN A 423 6.64 -0.04 -1.39
N GLU A 424 6.14 1.02 -2.03
CA GLU A 424 6.56 2.42 -1.81
C GLU A 424 5.47 3.22 -1.07
N GLY A 425 4.32 2.60 -0.78
CA GLY A 425 3.18 3.20 -0.11
C GLY A 425 2.97 2.66 1.31
N VAL A 426 1.71 2.64 1.74
CA VAL A 426 1.30 2.08 3.04
C VAL A 426 0.38 0.89 2.78
N ILE A 427 0.82 -0.31 3.15
CA ILE A 427 -0.03 -1.51 3.20
C ILE A 427 -0.60 -1.59 4.61
N MET A 428 -1.93 -1.57 4.73
CA MET A 428 -2.61 -1.75 6.01
C MET A 428 -3.97 -2.44 5.84
N ASN A 429 -4.51 -3.04 6.89
CA ASN A 429 -5.88 -3.51 6.86
C ASN A 429 -6.86 -2.33 6.76
N GLN A 430 -8.05 -2.54 6.21
CA GLN A 430 -9.10 -1.51 6.26
C GLN A 430 -9.54 -1.31 7.72
N PRO A 431 -9.62 -0.07 8.24
CA PRO A 431 -10.11 0.19 9.60
C PRO A 431 -11.47 -0.49 9.85
N GLY A 432 -11.55 -1.23 10.95
CA GLY A 432 -12.74 -1.99 11.36
C GLY A 432 -12.84 -3.41 10.77
N PHE A 433 -11.89 -3.84 9.94
CA PHE A 433 -11.84 -5.18 9.36
C PHE A 433 -10.45 -5.79 9.51
N PRO A 434 -10.33 -7.12 9.72
CA PRO A 434 -9.06 -7.80 9.51
C PRO A 434 -8.67 -7.74 8.03
N GLY A 435 -7.38 -7.82 7.73
CA GLY A 435 -6.85 -7.93 6.37
C GLY A 435 -5.81 -9.04 6.29
N SER A 436 -5.85 -9.85 5.23
CA SER A 436 -4.79 -10.81 4.91
C SER A 436 -4.37 -10.62 3.46
N LEU A 437 -3.05 -10.52 3.26
CA LEU A 437 -2.41 -10.37 1.96
C LEU A 437 -1.31 -11.43 1.80
N ALA A 438 -1.48 -12.30 0.82
CA ALA A 438 -0.43 -13.22 0.39
C ALA A 438 0.44 -12.58 -0.69
N VAL A 439 1.76 -12.69 -0.56
CA VAL A 439 2.75 -12.27 -1.56
C VAL A 439 3.55 -13.48 -2.02
N ASN A 440 3.25 -13.92 -3.24
CA ASN A 440 3.85 -15.06 -3.92
C ASN A 440 4.96 -14.58 -4.88
N GLY A 441 6.03 -14.07 -4.30
CA GLY A 441 7.18 -13.50 -5.01
C GLY A 441 8.05 -12.66 -4.07
N MET A 442 9.14 -12.08 -4.59
CA MET A 442 10.04 -11.28 -3.76
C MET A 442 9.36 -9.99 -3.30
N LEU A 443 9.47 -9.66 -2.01
CA LEU A 443 8.94 -8.41 -1.45
C LEU A 443 10.08 -7.42 -1.17
N TYR A 444 10.00 -6.26 -1.80
CA TYR A 444 10.82 -5.09 -1.49
C TYR A 444 9.94 -4.07 -0.77
N ASN A 445 10.21 -3.79 0.50
CA ASN A 445 9.47 -2.78 1.26
C ASN A 445 10.35 -1.57 1.52
N THR A 446 10.03 -0.43 0.89
CA THR A 446 10.63 0.89 1.16
C THR A 446 9.62 1.84 1.81
N GLY A 447 8.33 1.52 1.75
CA GLY A 447 7.22 2.22 2.39
C GLY A 447 6.88 1.67 3.79
N GLU A 448 5.60 1.60 4.12
CA GLU A 448 5.11 1.14 5.43
C GLU A 448 4.23 -0.11 5.28
N ILE A 449 4.40 -1.08 6.18
CA ILE A 449 3.50 -2.22 6.37
C ILE A 449 3.04 -2.18 7.82
N LYS A 450 1.75 -1.93 8.08
CA LYS A 450 1.25 -1.70 9.45
C LYS A 450 -0.19 -2.11 9.67
N ASN A 451 -0.58 -2.27 10.93
CA ASN A 451 -2.00 -2.30 11.30
C ASN A 451 -2.63 -0.91 11.13
N ALA A 452 -3.89 -0.86 10.74
CA ALA A 452 -4.71 0.32 10.90
C ALA A 452 -5.08 0.53 12.39
N ALA A 453 -5.75 1.64 12.70
CA ALA A 453 -6.17 1.95 14.08
C ALA A 453 -7.03 0.87 14.74
N THR A 454 -7.73 0.05 13.95
CA THR A 454 -8.49 -1.12 14.43
C THR A 454 -8.37 -2.27 13.44
N GLY A 455 -8.38 -3.50 13.95
CA GLY A 455 -8.16 -4.72 13.16
C GLY A 455 -6.68 -5.04 12.97
N THR A 456 -6.42 -6.22 12.41
CA THR A 456 -5.06 -6.76 12.24
C THR A 456 -4.78 -7.00 10.76
N LEU A 457 -3.58 -6.66 10.32
CA LEU A 457 -3.03 -7.04 9.03
C LEU A 457 -2.14 -8.29 9.18
N THR A 458 -2.48 -9.34 8.45
CA THR A 458 -1.67 -10.54 8.26
C THR A 458 -0.98 -10.49 6.89
N MET A 459 0.34 -10.69 6.88
CA MET A 459 1.16 -10.80 5.66
C MET A 459 1.64 -12.24 5.52
N ASP A 460 1.28 -12.92 4.44
CA ASP A 460 1.73 -14.28 4.14
C ASP A 460 2.76 -14.23 3.00
N LEU A 461 4.03 -14.49 3.29
CA LEU A 461 5.14 -14.25 2.38
C LEU A 461 5.79 -15.57 1.98
N THR A 462 5.92 -15.88 0.69
CA THR A 462 6.49 -17.17 0.24
C THR A 462 7.95 -17.10 -0.22
N SER A 463 8.55 -15.91 -0.38
CA SER A 463 9.87 -15.75 -1.01
C SER A 463 10.77 -14.76 -0.26
N HIS A 464 11.86 -14.32 -0.90
CA HIS A 464 12.86 -13.42 -0.33
C HIS A 464 12.26 -12.06 0.08
N ILE A 465 12.86 -11.42 1.10
CA ILE A 465 12.40 -10.15 1.66
C ILE A 465 13.57 -9.17 1.72
N ILE A 466 13.37 -7.97 1.18
CA ILE A 466 14.25 -6.83 1.42
C ILE A 466 13.43 -5.75 2.10
N GLN A 467 13.72 -5.53 3.38
CA GLN A 467 13.01 -4.58 4.22
C GLN A 467 13.88 -3.35 4.49
N SER A 468 13.45 -2.19 4.02
CA SER A 468 14.11 -0.89 4.19
C SER A 468 13.14 0.22 4.63
N GLY A 469 11.87 -0.11 4.84
CA GLY A 469 10.81 0.81 5.25
C GLY A 469 10.44 0.67 6.73
N ILE A 470 9.17 0.91 7.07
CA ILE A 470 8.59 0.65 8.41
C ILE A 470 7.77 -0.64 8.36
N TRP A 471 7.87 -1.47 9.40
CA TRP A 471 7.12 -2.72 9.52
C TRP A 471 6.56 -2.89 10.93
N THR A 472 5.25 -2.71 11.10
CA THR A 472 4.51 -2.72 12.38
C THR A 472 3.12 -3.35 12.25
N ASN A 473 2.98 -4.40 11.43
CA ASN A 473 1.72 -5.15 11.33
C ASN A 473 1.59 -6.18 12.46
N GLY A 474 0.40 -6.78 12.60
CA GLY A 474 0.18 -7.76 13.66
C GLY A 474 0.81 -9.11 13.38
N ILE A 475 0.63 -9.69 12.19
CA ILE A 475 1.10 -11.06 11.92
C ILE A 475 1.83 -11.14 10.61
N THR A 476 3.06 -11.62 10.63
CA THR A 476 3.83 -11.95 9.42
C THR A 476 4.14 -13.44 9.42
N ASN A 477 3.65 -14.15 8.41
CA ASN A 477 3.90 -15.57 8.23
C ASN A 477 4.90 -15.76 7.09
N LEU A 478 6.03 -16.37 7.40
CA LEU A 478 6.96 -16.90 6.42
C LEU A 478 6.43 -18.28 6.00
N THR A 479 5.82 -18.36 4.82
CA THR A 479 5.19 -19.57 4.31
C THR A 479 6.04 -20.24 3.20
N GLY A 480 5.76 -21.52 2.93
CA GLY A 480 6.44 -22.29 1.88
C GLY A 480 7.71 -23.02 2.34
N ASP A 481 8.24 -23.88 1.47
CA ASP A 481 9.32 -24.83 1.80
C ASP A 481 10.68 -24.47 1.16
N ASP A 482 10.73 -23.42 0.32
CA ASP A 482 11.96 -23.01 -0.35
C ASP A 482 12.92 -22.28 0.59
N ASN A 483 14.22 -22.37 0.31
CA ASN A 483 15.24 -21.56 0.99
C ASN A 483 15.01 -20.07 0.78
N ARG A 484 15.21 -19.28 1.83
CA ARG A 484 14.86 -17.85 1.84
C ARG A 484 16.04 -16.98 2.21
N LEU A 485 16.03 -15.78 1.65
CA LEU A 485 16.99 -14.72 1.93
C LEU A 485 16.20 -13.53 2.46
N ILE A 486 16.60 -13.06 3.63
CA ILE A 486 16.02 -11.90 4.29
C ILE A 486 17.13 -10.87 4.48
N ARG A 487 16.83 -9.62 4.10
CA ARG A 487 17.70 -8.48 4.33
C ARG A 487 16.91 -7.41 5.09
N LEU A 488 17.35 -7.11 6.30
CA LEU A 488 16.77 -6.09 7.17
C LEU A 488 17.72 -4.88 7.17
N ASN A 489 17.47 -3.89 6.30
CA ASN A 489 18.22 -2.62 6.32
C ASN A 489 17.71 -1.69 7.45
N ASN A 490 16.49 -1.92 7.92
CA ASN A 490 15.90 -1.35 9.13
C ASN A 490 15.34 -2.48 10.00
N GLU A 491 15.10 -2.16 11.28
CA GLU A 491 14.42 -3.02 12.23
C GLU A 491 13.06 -3.54 11.70
N PHE A 492 12.71 -4.73 12.18
CA PHE A 492 11.36 -5.29 12.06
C PHE A 492 10.64 -5.13 13.39
N SER A 493 9.42 -4.59 13.36
CA SER A 493 8.64 -4.30 14.58
C SER A 493 7.17 -4.71 14.47
N GLY A 494 6.90 -5.77 13.69
CA GLY A 494 5.59 -6.43 13.71
C GLY A 494 5.38 -7.19 15.02
N GLU A 495 4.14 -7.40 15.43
CA GLU A 495 3.82 -8.05 16.71
C GLU A 495 4.24 -9.53 16.71
N TYR A 496 3.94 -10.26 15.63
CA TYR A 496 4.31 -11.67 15.45
C TYR A 496 5.02 -11.92 14.11
N LEU A 497 6.12 -12.66 14.15
CA LEU A 497 6.73 -13.29 12.97
C LEU A 497 6.75 -14.81 13.20
N THR A 498 6.07 -15.57 12.33
CA THR A 498 6.03 -17.03 12.44
C THR A 498 6.45 -17.69 11.14
N VAL A 499 7.06 -18.87 11.25
CA VAL A 499 7.32 -19.75 10.11
C VAL A 499 6.21 -20.80 10.03
N THR A 500 5.59 -20.94 8.87
CA THR A 500 4.57 -21.96 8.59
C THR A 500 4.95 -22.74 7.34
N GLY A 501 5.55 -23.91 7.55
CA GLY A 501 6.18 -24.73 6.50
C GLY A 501 7.40 -25.44 7.07
N LEU A 502 8.14 -26.14 6.21
CA LEU A 502 9.44 -26.72 6.57
C LEU A 502 10.51 -26.14 5.63
N PRO A 503 10.80 -24.83 5.69
CA PRO A 503 11.90 -24.28 4.90
C PRO A 503 13.21 -24.92 5.35
N ASP A 504 14.01 -25.40 4.40
CA ASP A 504 15.30 -26.01 4.70
C ASP A 504 16.24 -24.99 5.38
N THR A 505 16.20 -23.71 5.00
CA THR A 505 17.05 -22.65 5.57
C THR A 505 16.48 -21.24 5.35
N ILE A 506 16.56 -20.39 6.39
CA ILE A 506 16.33 -18.94 6.31
C ILE A 506 17.67 -18.23 6.53
N THR A 507 18.17 -17.54 5.50
CA THR A 507 19.43 -16.80 5.56
C THR A 507 19.20 -15.30 5.73
N PHE A 508 19.68 -14.74 6.82
CA PHE A 508 19.78 -13.29 7.02
C PHE A 508 21.12 -12.79 6.45
N THR A 509 21.05 -11.75 5.61
CA THR A 509 22.26 -11.12 5.00
C THR A 509 22.76 -9.90 5.75
N THR A 510 22.04 -9.51 6.79
CA THR A 510 22.31 -8.39 7.70
C THR A 510 22.06 -8.87 9.13
N ASP A 511 22.39 -8.02 10.10
CA ASP A 511 22.00 -8.22 11.49
C ASP A 511 20.49 -8.46 11.60
N LEU A 512 20.12 -9.32 12.55
CA LEU A 512 18.75 -9.67 12.88
C LEU A 512 18.29 -8.71 13.97
N ILE A 513 17.41 -7.77 13.63
CA ILE A 513 17.00 -6.68 14.52
C ILE A 513 15.48 -6.68 14.62
N PHE A 514 14.96 -7.15 15.76
CA PHE A 514 13.54 -7.21 16.09
C PHE A 514 13.23 -6.32 17.29
N LEU A 515 12.19 -5.50 17.20
CA LEU A 515 11.71 -4.67 18.31
C LEU A 515 10.24 -4.96 18.57
N ASP A 516 9.87 -5.26 19.81
CA ASP A 516 8.50 -5.54 20.22
C ASP A 516 7.86 -6.68 19.37
N THR A 517 8.67 -7.67 18.97
CA THR A 517 8.27 -8.79 18.10
C THR A 517 8.46 -10.13 18.79
N ASP A 518 7.42 -10.95 18.79
CA ASP A 518 7.52 -12.37 19.09
C ASP A 518 7.80 -13.16 17.82
N VAL A 519 8.96 -13.82 17.78
CA VAL A 519 9.46 -14.61 16.66
C VAL A 519 9.43 -16.09 17.00
N ASP A 520 8.74 -16.86 16.17
CA ASP A 520 8.75 -18.33 16.19
C ASP A 520 9.24 -18.86 14.85
N PHE A 521 10.47 -19.40 14.85
CA PHE A 521 11.09 -19.96 13.67
C PHE A 521 10.69 -21.43 13.42
N ALA A 522 9.80 -22.02 14.22
CA ALA A 522 9.28 -23.38 14.03
C ALA A 522 10.38 -24.46 13.85
N SER A 523 11.46 -24.34 14.62
CA SER A 523 12.67 -25.17 14.59
C SER A 523 13.44 -25.11 13.26
N SER A 524 13.27 -24.04 12.49
CA SER A 524 14.00 -23.84 11.22
C SER A 524 15.48 -23.53 11.44
N ILE A 525 16.29 -23.83 10.43
CA ILE A 525 17.70 -23.43 10.37
C ILE A 525 17.79 -21.96 9.98
N ILE A 526 18.42 -21.15 10.83
CA ILE A 526 18.62 -19.71 10.65
C ILE A 526 20.11 -19.45 10.46
N MET A 527 20.50 -19.08 9.24
CA MET A 527 21.86 -18.64 8.96
C MET A 527 21.94 -17.14 9.17
N VAL A 528 22.86 -16.70 10.01
CA VAL A 528 23.13 -15.28 10.27
C VAL A 528 24.58 -14.94 9.89
N PRO A 529 24.92 -13.67 9.63
CA PRO A 529 26.32 -13.29 9.39
C PRO A 529 27.20 -13.72 10.56
N ASN A 530 28.44 -14.17 10.30
CA ASN A 530 29.40 -14.43 11.36
C ASN A 530 29.62 -13.15 12.16
N TYR A 531 29.54 -13.25 13.49
CA TYR A 531 29.58 -12.08 14.40
C TYR A 531 28.45 -11.07 14.14
N GLY A 532 27.36 -11.47 13.48
CA GLY A 532 26.17 -10.66 13.30
C GLY A 532 25.46 -10.41 14.64
N LYS A 533 24.87 -9.23 14.80
CA LYS A 533 24.03 -8.90 15.96
C LYS A 533 22.64 -9.51 15.78
N ASN A 534 22.22 -10.31 16.75
CA ASN A 534 20.85 -10.78 16.90
C ASN A 534 20.20 -9.98 18.03
N PHE A 535 19.66 -8.82 17.70
CA PHE A 535 19.11 -7.87 18.64
C PHE A 535 17.59 -8.02 18.74
N ILE A 536 17.07 -8.35 19.93
CA ILE A 536 15.64 -8.52 20.19
C ILE A 536 15.26 -7.72 21.42
N LYS A 537 14.56 -6.61 21.22
CA LYS A 537 14.07 -5.76 22.32
C LYS A 537 12.60 -6.05 22.61
N ASN A 538 12.25 -6.26 23.89
CA ASN A 538 10.87 -6.47 24.35
C ASN A 538 10.09 -7.58 23.60
N GLY A 539 10.78 -8.59 23.12
CA GLY A 539 10.21 -9.64 22.26
C GLY A 539 10.66 -11.02 22.67
N ARG A 540 10.28 -12.01 21.87
CA ARG A 540 10.64 -13.41 22.06
C ARG A 540 11.34 -13.97 20.84
N LEU A 541 12.37 -14.77 21.07
CA LEU A 541 12.95 -15.64 20.04
C LEU A 541 12.73 -17.08 20.45
N SER A 542 12.05 -17.83 19.59
CA SER A 542 11.66 -19.20 19.89
C SER A 542 11.88 -20.17 18.73
N ASN A 543 12.16 -21.43 19.09
CA ASN A 543 12.26 -22.58 18.19
C ASN A 543 13.17 -22.29 16.99
N ALA A 544 14.45 -22.04 17.22
CA ALA A 544 15.39 -21.68 16.16
C ALA A 544 16.70 -22.47 16.27
N ILE A 545 17.25 -22.88 15.13
CA ILE A 545 18.60 -23.46 15.03
C ILE A 545 19.49 -22.42 14.35
N ILE A 546 20.24 -21.64 15.13
CA ILE A 546 21.10 -20.58 14.62
C ILE A 546 22.45 -21.17 14.20
N ILE A 547 22.89 -20.85 12.98
CA ILE A 547 24.18 -21.25 12.44
C ILE A 547 25.00 -20.01 12.10
N ALA A 548 26.16 -19.90 12.75
CA ALA A 548 27.26 -18.97 12.48
C ALA A 548 28.55 -19.53 13.08
N GLU A 549 29.72 -18.98 12.74
CA GLU A 549 30.96 -19.30 13.46
C GLU A 549 30.87 -18.89 14.93
N LYS A 550 30.37 -17.66 15.15
CA LYS A 550 30.02 -17.09 16.44
C LYS A 550 28.83 -16.15 16.27
N ALA A 551 27.92 -16.12 17.24
CA ALA A 551 26.78 -15.21 17.26
C ALA A 551 26.82 -14.28 18.47
N GLU A 552 26.26 -13.08 18.31
CA GLU A 552 25.93 -12.19 19.42
C GLU A 552 24.40 -12.17 19.56
N LEU A 553 23.88 -12.56 20.73
CA LEU A 553 22.46 -12.47 21.05
C LEU A 553 22.27 -11.38 22.12
N ALA A 554 21.62 -10.30 21.70
CA ALA A 554 21.42 -9.09 22.48
C ALA A 554 19.92 -8.91 22.77
N MET A 555 19.55 -8.92 24.05
CA MET A 555 18.16 -8.71 24.47
C MET A 555 18.04 -7.62 25.54
N PRO A 556 17.97 -6.34 25.16
CA PRO A 556 17.69 -5.29 26.14
C PRO A 556 16.22 -5.29 26.57
N GLY A 557 15.97 -4.88 27.81
CA GLY A 557 14.61 -4.80 28.38
C GLY A 557 14.08 -6.17 28.81
N THR A 558 12.87 -6.55 28.38
CA THR A 558 12.26 -7.86 28.67
C THR A 558 12.31 -8.74 27.43
N GLY A 559 13.45 -9.37 27.16
CA GLY A 559 13.60 -10.34 26.07
C GLY A 559 13.44 -11.78 26.55
N TYR A 560 12.81 -12.61 25.72
CA TYR A 560 12.57 -14.03 26.02
C TYR A 560 13.30 -14.94 25.01
N ALA A 561 13.97 -15.97 25.50
CA ALA A 561 14.58 -17.02 24.70
C ALA A 561 13.95 -18.38 25.03
N SER A 562 13.60 -19.16 24.02
CA SER A 562 12.95 -20.47 24.22
C SER A 562 13.30 -21.46 23.12
N ASN A 563 13.76 -22.66 23.49
CA ASN A 563 14.04 -23.76 22.55
C ASN A 563 15.01 -23.35 21.43
N LEU A 564 16.17 -22.82 21.80
CA LEU A 564 17.18 -22.34 20.85
C LEU A 564 18.36 -23.30 20.78
N VAL A 565 18.82 -23.59 19.57
CA VAL A 565 20.14 -24.16 19.31
C VAL A 565 21.04 -23.05 18.78
N LEU A 566 22.15 -22.82 19.46
CA LEU A 566 23.06 -21.69 19.23
C LEU A 566 24.47 -22.19 18.94
N PRO A 567 25.26 -21.45 18.13
CA PRO A 567 26.69 -21.70 17.97
C PRO A 567 27.44 -21.21 19.21
N GLU A 568 28.77 -21.05 19.13
CA GLU A 568 29.46 -20.20 20.12
C GLU A 568 28.77 -18.83 20.18
N THR A 569 28.41 -18.39 21.39
CA THR A 569 27.52 -17.23 21.55
C THR A 569 27.91 -16.33 22.71
N ASP A 570 27.94 -15.03 22.43
CA ASP A 570 27.93 -13.98 23.45
C ASP A 570 26.48 -13.55 23.73
N TRP A 571 26.09 -13.56 24.99
CA TRP A 571 24.78 -13.14 25.48
C TRP A 571 24.88 -11.80 26.20
N LEU A 572 24.13 -10.82 25.70
CA LEU A 572 24.14 -9.44 26.16
C LEU A 572 22.73 -9.01 26.58
N GLY A 573 22.62 -8.18 27.61
CA GLY A 573 21.36 -7.64 28.11
C GLY A 573 20.63 -8.58 29.09
N ASN A 574 19.32 -8.40 29.24
CA ASN A 574 18.48 -9.10 30.21
C ASN A 574 17.65 -10.17 29.49
N ILE A 575 18.03 -11.43 29.65
CA ILE A 575 17.41 -12.58 28.99
C ILE A 575 16.60 -13.40 29.99
N TYR A 576 15.33 -13.61 29.67
CA TYR A 576 14.44 -14.51 30.38
C TYR A 576 14.24 -15.82 29.61
N LEU A 577 14.63 -16.94 30.20
CA LEU A 577 14.41 -18.26 29.62
C LEU A 577 12.94 -18.68 29.78
N ASP A 578 12.30 -19.01 28.66
CA ASP A 578 10.96 -19.61 28.56
C ASP A 578 10.98 -20.96 27.82
N GLY A 579 12.16 -21.56 27.70
CA GLY A 579 12.39 -22.89 27.15
C GLY A 579 13.85 -23.26 27.22
N ASP A 580 14.16 -24.47 26.77
CA ASP A 580 15.52 -25.01 26.86
C ASP A 580 16.47 -24.33 25.86
N ILE A 581 17.75 -24.32 26.19
CA ILE A 581 18.80 -23.79 25.32
C ILE A 581 19.89 -24.84 25.11
N GLU A 582 20.34 -24.97 23.87
CA GLU A 582 21.52 -25.75 23.49
C GLU A 582 22.56 -24.83 22.84
N CYS A 583 23.74 -24.70 23.44
CA CYS A 583 24.88 -23.97 22.90
C CYS A 583 25.97 -24.98 22.49
N GLN A 584 26.27 -25.05 21.19
CA GLN A 584 27.21 -26.01 20.62
C GLN A 584 28.68 -25.58 20.76
N GLY A 585 28.95 -24.43 21.37
CA GLY A 585 30.28 -23.88 21.61
C GLY A 585 30.40 -23.23 22.98
N ASN A 586 31.25 -22.21 23.08
CA ASN A 586 31.36 -21.43 24.32
C ASN A 586 30.10 -20.55 24.50
N LEU A 587 29.62 -20.46 25.74
CA LEU A 587 28.55 -19.55 26.14
C LEU A 587 29.12 -18.47 27.04
N ASN A 588 29.17 -17.23 26.56
CA ASN A 588 29.67 -16.09 27.33
C ASN A 588 28.52 -15.16 27.72
N ILE A 589 28.22 -15.06 29.01
CA ILE A 589 27.09 -14.28 29.54
C ILE A 589 27.63 -12.97 30.11
N TRP A 590 27.28 -11.86 29.47
CA TRP A 590 27.69 -10.50 29.86
C TRP A 590 26.59 -9.69 30.54
N GLY A 591 25.35 -10.15 30.47
CA GLY A 591 24.19 -9.52 31.10
C GLY A 591 23.50 -10.42 32.12
N ASN A 592 22.19 -10.25 32.27
CA ASN A 592 21.40 -11.03 33.22
C ASN A 592 20.73 -12.21 32.51
N LEU A 593 20.85 -13.41 33.08
CA LEU A 593 20.14 -14.61 32.65
C LEU A 593 19.31 -15.15 33.82
N GLN A 594 18.00 -15.21 33.62
CA GLN A 594 17.07 -15.81 34.58
C GLN A 594 16.00 -16.62 33.86
N ASN A 595 15.39 -17.59 34.53
CA ASN A 595 14.21 -18.28 34.01
C ASN A 595 12.94 -17.50 34.34
N LEU A 596 11.90 -17.69 33.53
CA LEU A 596 10.57 -17.20 33.86
C LEU A 596 10.05 -17.84 35.18
N PRO A 597 9.36 -17.07 36.03
CA PRO A 597 8.85 -17.58 37.29
C PRO A 597 7.96 -18.81 37.12
N GLY A 598 8.34 -19.92 37.77
CA GLY A 598 7.57 -21.17 37.79
C GLY A 598 7.90 -22.17 36.68
N ASN A 599 8.89 -21.89 35.84
CA ASN A 599 9.35 -22.78 34.77
C ASN A 599 10.74 -23.36 35.10
N ASP A 600 10.91 -24.67 34.99
CA ASP A 600 12.19 -25.36 35.14
C ASP A 600 12.87 -25.50 33.77
N MET A 601 14.08 -24.96 33.62
CA MET A 601 14.75 -24.80 32.31
C MET A 601 16.08 -25.53 32.26
N TYR A 602 16.45 -26.05 31.09
CA TYR A 602 17.76 -26.67 30.85
C TYR A 602 18.61 -25.81 29.90
N VAL A 603 19.87 -25.61 30.28
CA VAL A 603 20.89 -24.98 29.42
C VAL A 603 22.00 -25.99 29.19
N HIS A 604 22.16 -26.44 27.95
CA HIS A 604 23.22 -27.34 27.52
C HIS A 604 24.34 -26.54 26.86
N VAL A 605 25.58 -26.75 27.27
CA VAL A 605 26.76 -26.05 26.74
C VAL A 605 27.86 -27.06 26.43
N SER A 606 28.21 -27.20 25.15
CA SER A 606 29.27 -28.12 24.69
C SER A 606 30.68 -27.55 24.90
N GLY A 607 30.83 -26.24 24.98
CA GLY A 607 32.09 -25.54 25.27
C GLY A 607 32.19 -25.06 26.72
N ASN A 608 32.90 -23.94 26.91
CA ASN A 608 33.07 -23.29 28.21
C ASN A 608 31.89 -22.36 28.53
N LEU A 609 31.60 -22.20 29.82
CA LEU A 609 30.69 -21.19 30.35
C LEU A 609 31.49 -20.05 30.97
N THR A 610 31.40 -18.86 30.39
CA THR A 610 31.95 -17.63 30.96
C THR A 610 30.81 -16.80 31.52
N ASN A 611 30.84 -16.48 32.81
CA ASN A 611 29.84 -15.61 33.46
C ASN A 611 30.47 -14.31 33.94
N GLN A 612 30.04 -13.20 33.34
CA GLN A 612 30.40 -11.83 33.72
C GLN A 612 29.21 -11.06 34.32
N GLY A 613 27.99 -11.60 34.26
CA GLY A 613 26.76 -10.96 34.73
C GLY A 613 25.99 -11.75 35.79
N LEU A 614 24.69 -11.47 35.95
CA LEU A 614 23.84 -12.18 36.91
C LEU A 614 23.22 -13.41 36.24
N VAL A 615 23.60 -14.61 36.68
CA VAL A 615 22.95 -15.86 36.27
C VAL A 615 22.28 -16.46 37.50
N ALA A 616 20.96 -16.45 37.56
CA ALA A 616 20.24 -16.87 38.77
C ALA A 616 18.86 -17.44 38.49
N ASP A 617 18.43 -18.34 39.37
CA ASP A 617 17.05 -18.84 39.40
C ASP A 617 16.05 -17.74 39.76
N SER A 618 14.80 -17.96 39.37
CA SER A 618 13.62 -17.22 39.87
C SER A 618 12.75 -18.13 40.75
N ALA A 619 11.43 -18.18 40.53
CA ALA A 619 10.53 -19.08 41.25
C ALA A 619 10.57 -20.53 40.73
N GLY A 620 11.13 -20.77 39.54
CA GLY A 620 11.51 -22.11 39.05
C GLY A 620 13.03 -22.27 39.03
N ILE A 621 13.55 -23.40 38.53
CA ILE A 621 14.99 -23.67 38.53
C ILE A 621 15.65 -23.63 37.14
N ILE A 622 16.96 -23.34 37.10
CA ILE A 622 17.83 -23.53 35.94
C ILE A 622 18.79 -24.69 36.22
N VAL A 623 18.88 -25.62 35.27
CA VAL A 623 19.89 -26.70 35.28
C VAL A 623 20.84 -26.52 34.12
N ILE A 624 22.13 -26.33 34.41
CA ILE A 624 23.17 -26.19 33.38
C ILE A 624 23.88 -27.54 33.20
N ASN A 625 23.90 -28.09 31.99
CA ASN A 625 24.72 -29.23 31.60
C ASN A 625 25.92 -28.73 30.80
N LEU A 626 27.14 -28.93 31.30
CA LEU A 626 28.36 -28.30 30.78
C LEU A 626 29.45 -29.33 30.48
N GLU A 627 29.94 -29.31 29.24
CA GLU A 627 31.03 -30.18 28.79
C GLU A 627 32.43 -29.55 28.94
N GLY A 628 32.54 -28.21 28.98
CA GLY A 628 33.79 -27.48 29.15
C GLY A 628 34.01 -26.90 30.56
N ASP A 629 34.77 -25.81 30.62
CA ASP A 629 35.17 -25.13 31.85
C ASP A 629 34.15 -24.07 32.32
N ILE A 630 34.21 -23.71 33.59
CA ILE A 630 33.50 -22.57 34.17
C ILE A 630 34.51 -21.44 34.46
N TYR A 631 34.22 -20.24 33.97
CA TYR A 631 34.91 -19.00 34.31
C TYR A 631 33.88 -18.06 34.94
N ASN A 632 33.85 -17.96 36.26
CA ASN A 632 32.84 -17.17 36.97
C ASN A 632 33.43 -15.92 37.60
N ASN A 633 32.97 -14.76 37.18
CA ASN A 633 33.40 -13.45 37.67
C ASN A 633 32.26 -12.62 38.28
N ASN A 634 31.07 -13.21 38.44
CA ASN A 634 29.91 -12.53 38.98
C ASN A 634 28.95 -13.56 39.62
N THR A 635 27.70 -13.21 39.88
CA THR A 635 26.71 -14.10 40.51
C THR A 635 26.34 -15.23 39.57
N LEU A 636 26.65 -16.47 39.97
CA LEU A 636 26.17 -17.71 39.34
C LEU A 636 25.44 -18.53 40.40
N ALA A 637 24.12 -18.40 40.45
CA ALA A 637 23.23 -18.87 41.50
C ALA A 637 22.02 -19.63 40.91
N VAL A 638 22.29 -20.67 40.14
CA VAL A 638 21.30 -21.62 39.62
C VAL A 638 21.17 -22.85 40.53
N ASP A 639 20.12 -23.66 40.37
CA ASP A 639 19.90 -24.86 41.19
C ASP A 639 21.07 -25.85 41.09
N THR A 640 21.37 -26.30 39.87
CA THR A 640 22.38 -27.32 39.62
C THR A 640 23.20 -27.04 38.36
N ILE A 641 24.53 -27.16 38.47
CA ILE A 641 25.45 -27.22 37.33
C ILE A 641 26.06 -28.63 37.26
N ARG A 642 25.81 -29.33 36.16
CA ARG A 642 26.30 -30.68 35.90
C ARG A 642 27.49 -30.62 34.97
N LEU A 643 28.66 -31.03 35.45
CA LEU A 643 29.86 -31.18 34.63
C LEU A 643 29.82 -32.57 33.97
N THR A 644 29.51 -32.61 32.67
CA THR A 644 29.27 -33.82 31.87
C THR A 644 30.38 -34.14 30.87
N GLY A 645 31.40 -33.28 30.78
CA GLY A 645 32.51 -33.39 29.85
C GLY A 645 33.33 -34.67 29.96
N THR A 646 34.13 -34.96 28.93
CA THR A 646 35.02 -36.13 28.90
C THR A 646 36.49 -35.78 29.11
N GLU A 647 36.86 -34.54 28.85
CA GLU A 647 38.21 -33.99 29.05
C GLU A 647 38.36 -33.35 30.45
N ASN A 648 39.58 -32.99 30.83
CA ASN A 648 39.81 -32.25 32.06
C ASN A 648 39.00 -30.94 32.05
N GLN A 649 38.36 -30.60 33.17
CA GLN A 649 37.55 -29.39 33.29
C GLN A 649 38.07 -28.52 34.43
N LYS A 650 37.92 -27.21 34.29
CA LYS A 650 38.32 -26.19 35.25
C LYS A 650 37.10 -25.43 35.76
N ILE A 651 37.13 -25.06 37.04
CA ILE A 651 36.24 -24.08 37.65
C ILE A 651 37.12 -22.94 38.18
N GLU A 652 37.06 -21.80 37.52
CA GLU A 652 37.83 -20.61 37.87
C GLU A 652 36.93 -19.58 38.55
N LEU A 653 37.18 -19.35 39.84
CA LEU A 653 36.53 -18.31 40.63
C LEU A 653 37.32 -17.00 40.44
N GLN A 654 36.91 -16.21 39.45
CA GLN A 654 37.54 -14.95 39.10
C GLN A 654 37.18 -13.88 40.11
N ASN A 655 38.19 -13.11 40.54
CA ASN A 655 38.13 -12.12 41.60
C ASN A 655 37.50 -12.62 42.91
N GLY A 656 37.54 -13.94 43.14
CA GLY A 656 36.95 -14.58 44.32
C GLY A 656 35.42 -14.71 44.28
N HIS A 657 34.77 -14.45 43.14
CA HIS A 657 33.33 -14.62 43.01
C HIS A 657 32.93 -16.10 43.11
N PRO A 658 32.12 -16.47 44.12
CA PRO A 658 31.73 -17.87 44.33
C PRO A 658 30.72 -18.33 43.28
N VAL A 659 30.61 -19.64 43.12
CA VAL A 659 29.48 -20.27 42.42
C VAL A 659 28.47 -20.71 43.47
N GLU A 660 27.32 -20.04 43.53
CA GLU A 660 26.22 -20.27 44.47
C GLU A 660 25.23 -21.32 43.95
N SER A 661 25.77 -22.42 43.42
CA SER A 661 25.00 -23.52 42.83
C SER A 661 25.49 -24.87 43.32
N THR A 662 24.61 -25.87 43.28
CA THR A 662 25.06 -27.26 43.45
C THR A 662 25.85 -27.68 42.22
N ILE A 663 27.16 -27.89 42.36
CA ILE A 663 27.97 -28.42 41.26
C ILE A 663 28.07 -29.94 41.39
N THR A 664 27.65 -30.67 40.35
CA THR A 664 27.74 -32.13 40.28
C THR A 664 28.66 -32.54 39.14
N VAL A 665 29.76 -33.21 39.47
CA VAL A 665 30.64 -33.83 38.48
C VAL A 665 30.09 -35.21 38.14
N ILE A 666 29.77 -35.47 36.88
CA ILE A 666 29.19 -36.74 36.42
C ILE A 666 30.20 -37.50 35.58
N LEU A 667 30.44 -38.77 35.93
CA LEU A 667 31.25 -39.70 35.15
C LEU A 667 30.35 -40.60 34.29
N ASN A 668 30.75 -40.77 33.03
CA ASN A 668 29.96 -41.51 32.04
C ASN A 668 30.32 -43.01 31.97
N SER A 669 31.28 -43.48 32.79
CA SER A 669 31.77 -44.86 32.72
C SER A 669 32.42 -45.32 34.04
N GLY A 670 32.45 -46.64 34.28
CA GLY A 670 33.00 -47.27 35.49
C GLY A 670 31.95 -48.02 36.31
N SER A 671 32.41 -48.92 37.19
CA SER A 671 31.55 -49.72 38.10
C SER A 671 31.91 -49.60 39.58
N SER A 672 33.09 -49.06 39.90
CA SER A 672 33.51 -48.67 41.25
C SER A 672 34.02 -47.23 41.26
N PHE A 673 33.79 -46.49 42.35
CA PHE A 673 34.12 -45.07 42.42
C PHE A 673 34.69 -44.72 43.81
N GLU A 674 35.80 -43.97 43.82
CA GLU A 674 36.32 -43.30 45.01
C GLU A 674 36.90 -41.94 44.61
N TRP A 675 36.34 -40.86 45.15
CA TRP A 675 36.78 -39.50 44.84
C TRP A 675 37.90 -39.02 45.76
N PHE A 676 38.85 -38.28 45.18
CA PHE A 676 40.00 -37.71 45.84
C PHE A 676 40.06 -36.19 45.61
N ARG A 677 40.54 -35.44 46.60
CA ARG A 677 40.98 -34.05 46.48
C ARG A 677 42.45 -33.94 46.86
N ASN A 678 43.29 -33.43 45.96
CA ASN A 678 44.75 -33.33 46.15
C ASN A 678 45.39 -34.66 46.61
N GLY A 679 44.89 -35.80 46.08
CA GLY A 679 45.35 -37.14 46.45
C GLY A 679 44.80 -37.69 47.78
N LEU A 680 43.95 -36.97 48.51
CA LEU A 680 43.27 -37.43 49.74
C LEU A 680 41.85 -37.89 49.45
N SER A 681 41.47 -39.08 49.94
CA SER A 681 40.11 -39.64 49.77
C SER A 681 39.04 -38.75 50.40
N LEU A 682 37.92 -38.58 49.70
CA LEU A 682 36.76 -37.81 50.14
C LEU A 682 35.71 -38.67 50.87
N ILE A 683 35.95 -39.98 51.05
CA ILE A 683 35.02 -40.85 51.78
C ILE A 683 34.83 -40.34 53.21
N GLY A 684 33.58 -40.07 53.58
CA GLY A 684 33.21 -39.56 54.91
C GLY A 684 33.50 -38.08 55.13
N HIS A 685 33.92 -37.34 54.09
CA HIS A 685 34.10 -35.89 54.17
C HIS A 685 32.73 -35.19 54.35
N PRO A 686 32.59 -34.23 55.28
CA PRO A 686 31.27 -33.66 55.64
C PRO A 686 30.66 -32.75 54.57
N GLU A 687 31.48 -32.16 53.70
CA GLU A 687 31.04 -31.15 52.72
C GLU A 687 30.71 -31.70 51.32
N PHE A 688 31.04 -32.96 51.03
CA PHE A 688 30.79 -33.59 49.72
C PHE A 688 29.75 -34.70 49.84
N SER A 689 28.95 -34.88 48.79
CA SER A 689 28.11 -36.07 48.64
C SER A 689 28.48 -36.85 47.38
N GLY A 690 28.33 -38.18 47.43
CA GLY A 690 28.68 -39.04 46.29
C GLY A 690 30.16 -39.42 46.18
N ALA A 691 30.93 -39.34 47.27
CA ALA A 691 32.35 -39.71 47.28
C ALA A 691 32.64 -41.17 46.84
N THR A 692 31.63 -42.04 46.81
CA THR A 692 31.72 -43.42 46.30
C THR A 692 30.72 -43.71 45.16
N SER A 693 30.30 -42.68 44.42
CA SER A 693 29.38 -42.81 43.28
C SER A 693 29.96 -42.21 41.99
N SER A 694 29.30 -42.51 40.88
CA SER A 694 29.61 -41.94 39.56
C SER A 694 29.38 -40.43 39.46
N ALA A 695 28.73 -39.84 40.48
CA ALA A 695 28.56 -38.40 40.60
C ALA A 695 29.11 -37.90 41.94
N LEU A 696 29.93 -36.84 41.91
CA LEU A 696 30.37 -36.10 43.10
C LEU A 696 29.67 -34.74 43.12
N SER A 697 28.93 -34.45 44.18
CA SER A 697 28.34 -33.13 44.37
C SER A 697 29.12 -32.32 45.41
N PHE A 698 29.51 -31.12 45.00
CA PHE A 698 30.05 -30.05 45.84
C PHE A 698 28.93 -29.46 46.74
N PRO A 699 29.29 -28.72 47.81
CA PRO A 699 28.29 -27.99 48.58
C PRO A 699 27.62 -26.91 47.72
N GLY A 700 26.43 -26.46 48.11
CA GLY A 700 25.64 -25.47 47.34
C GLY A 700 26.30 -24.09 47.15
N THR A 701 27.46 -23.83 47.75
CA THR A 701 28.26 -22.64 47.45
C THR A 701 29.73 -23.02 47.35
N LEU A 702 30.29 -22.94 46.14
CA LEU A 702 31.71 -23.16 45.86
C LEU A 702 32.49 -21.85 46.04
N THR A 703 33.36 -21.82 47.05
CA THR A 703 34.28 -20.70 47.34
C THR A 703 35.74 -21.14 47.14
N GLY A 704 36.69 -20.20 47.24
CA GLY A 704 38.12 -20.50 47.15
C GLY A 704 38.65 -21.51 48.18
N ASN A 705 37.92 -21.79 49.27
CA ASN A 705 38.25 -22.86 50.22
C ASN A 705 38.21 -24.26 49.59
N PHE A 706 37.56 -24.41 48.44
CA PHE A 706 37.48 -25.64 47.66
C PHE A 706 38.54 -25.72 46.57
N ALA A 707 39.52 -24.81 46.51
CA ALA A 707 40.60 -24.88 45.53
C ALA A 707 41.39 -26.20 45.61
N GLY A 708 41.73 -26.77 44.46
CA GLY A 708 42.48 -28.01 44.35
C GLY A 708 42.08 -28.90 43.18
N GLU A 709 42.75 -30.05 43.11
CA GLU A 709 42.60 -31.07 42.07
C GLU A 709 41.67 -32.19 42.55
N TYR A 710 40.64 -32.48 41.79
CA TYR A 710 39.63 -33.50 42.08
C TYR A 710 39.62 -34.58 41.00
N GLN A 711 39.70 -35.84 41.42
CA GLN A 711 39.68 -37.00 40.52
C GLN A 711 39.01 -38.20 41.19
N CYS A 712 38.40 -39.07 40.40
CA CYS A 712 37.83 -40.33 40.86
C CYS A 712 38.71 -41.49 40.42
N LEU A 713 39.04 -42.40 41.33
CA LEU A 713 39.59 -43.70 40.99
C LEU A 713 38.44 -44.66 40.66
N THR A 714 38.49 -45.25 39.47
CA THR A 714 37.53 -46.25 39.01
C THR A 714 38.17 -47.60 38.77
N ASP A 715 37.36 -48.62 38.45
CA ASP A 715 37.82 -49.93 37.96
C ASP A 715 38.59 -49.85 36.64
N MET A 716 38.47 -48.73 35.92
CA MET A 716 39.18 -48.46 34.66
C MET A 716 40.36 -47.49 34.82
N GLY A 717 40.65 -47.03 36.04
CA GLY A 717 41.72 -46.06 36.33
C GLY A 717 41.19 -44.69 36.76
N TRP A 718 42.06 -43.68 36.73
CA TRP A 718 41.73 -42.31 37.10
C TRP A 718 40.77 -41.66 36.08
N SER A 719 39.75 -40.97 36.59
CA SER A 719 38.89 -40.11 35.77
C SER A 719 39.64 -38.89 35.23
N ARG A 720 38.94 -38.09 34.40
CA ARG A 720 39.36 -36.73 34.08
C ARG A 720 39.60 -35.90 35.35
N LEU A 721 40.53 -34.96 35.26
CA LEU A 721 40.86 -34.00 36.31
C LEU A 721 39.83 -32.87 36.33
N ILE A 722 39.32 -32.54 37.52
CA ILE A 722 38.58 -31.31 37.76
C ILE A 722 39.45 -30.40 38.64
N THR A 723 39.74 -29.19 38.18
CA THR A 723 40.53 -28.22 38.96
C THR A 723 39.64 -27.07 39.40
N VAL A 724 39.69 -26.73 40.69
CA VAL A 724 39.07 -25.51 41.22
C VAL A 724 40.18 -24.52 41.57
N ASP A 725 40.14 -23.34 40.96
CA ASP A 725 41.11 -22.27 41.18
C ASP A 725 40.41 -20.96 41.56
N THR A 726 41.13 -20.09 42.28
CA THR A 726 40.72 -18.70 42.53
C THR A 726 41.79 -17.79 41.98
N ILE A 727 41.41 -16.87 41.09
CA ILE A 727 42.36 -15.96 40.43
C ILE A 727 41.81 -14.54 40.53
N ASN A 728 42.68 -13.55 40.75
CA ASN A 728 42.33 -12.14 40.67
C ASN A 728 42.89 -11.55 39.37
N ASN A 729 41.99 -11.22 38.45
CA ASN A 729 42.31 -10.74 37.11
C ASN A 729 41.73 -9.34 36.83
N GLN A 730 41.36 -8.61 37.87
CA GLN A 730 40.86 -7.24 37.74
C GLN A 730 41.98 -6.31 37.27
N ALA A 731 41.62 -5.41 36.33
CA ALA A 731 42.49 -4.35 35.85
C ALA A 731 41.68 -3.07 35.64
N ASP A 732 42.28 -1.93 35.97
CA ASP A 732 41.73 -0.61 35.69
C ASP A 732 42.22 -0.12 34.33
N ILE A 733 41.47 0.78 33.72
CA ILE A 733 41.82 1.45 32.46
C ILE A 733 41.66 2.96 32.65
N GLU A 734 42.77 3.68 32.55
CA GLU A 734 42.81 5.14 32.50
C GLU A 734 42.91 5.58 31.06
N LEU A 735 41.84 6.22 30.57
CA LEU A 735 41.75 6.71 29.20
C LEU A 735 41.54 8.21 29.19
N LYS A 736 42.16 8.89 28.23
CA LYS A 736 41.99 10.32 28.02
C LYS A 736 41.76 10.65 26.55
N VAL A 737 40.72 11.43 26.26
CA VAL A 737 40.34 11.87 24.92
C VAL A 737 39.65 13.24 24.98
N LEU A 738 39.72 14.02 23.90
CA LEU A 738 38.95 15.27 23.76
C LEU A 738 37.97 15.15 22.60
N LEU A 739 36.88 15.90 22.67
CA LEU A 739 35.83 15.95 21.65
C LEU A 739 35.89 17.31 20.91
N GLU A 740 36.08 17.29 19.60
CA GLU A 740 36.06 18.51 18.78
C GLU A 740 34.67 19.18 18.84
N GLY A 741 34.63 20.51 18.91
CA GLY A 741 33.39 21.26 19.10
C GLY A 741 32.95 21.39 20.56
N PHE A 742 33.21 20.38 21.40
CA PHE A 742 33.05 20.50 22.85
C PHE A 742 34.26 21.17 23.50
N TYR A 743 35.44 21.02 22.91
CA TYR A 743 36.70 21.59 23.38
C TYR A 743 36.82 23.09 23.07
N ASP A 744 36.95 23.89 24.13
CA ASP A 744 37.29 25.31 24.08
C ASP A 744 38.80 25.51 24.37
N THR A 745 39.21 26.72 24.76
CA THR A 745 40.61 27.03 25.10
C THR A 745 41.04 26.38 26.44
N GLY A 746 41.33 25.07 26.42
CA GLY A 746 41.97 24.33 27.52
C GLY A 746 41.15 23.17 28.10
N GLU A 747 39.83 23.28 28.15
CA GLU A 747 38.90 22.25 28.65
C GLU A 747 37.67 22.16 27.73
N MET A 748 36.93 21.05 27.81
CA MET A 748 35.62 20.91 27.20
C MET A 748 34.53 21.58 28.06
N HIS A 749 33.50 22.13 27.44
CA HIS A 749 32.37 22.70 28.18
C HIS A 749 31.37 21.62 28.63
N THR A 750 30.64 21.89 29.71
CA THR A 750 29.65 20.95 30.30
C THR A 750 28.21 21.45 30.12
N GLN A 751 27.93 22.18 29.03
CA GLN A 751 26.66 22.89 28.85
C GLN A 751 25.44 21.94 28.90
N LEU A 752 25.53 20.76 28.30
CA LEU A 752 24.46 19.75 28.34
C LEU A 752 24.17 19.26 29.76
N ASN A 753 25.21 19.11 30.59
CA ASN A 753 25.07 18.70 31.98
C ASN A 753 24.43 19.82 32.81
N VAL A 754 24.94 21.05 32.69
CA VAL A 754 24.39 22.24 33.36
C VAL A 754 22.92 22.48 32.98
N ALA A 755 22.56 22.19 31.73
CA ALA A 755 21.19 22.29 31.23
C ALA A 755 20.29 21.08 31.59
N ASN A 756 20.79 20.08 32.36
CA ASN A 756 20.12 18.82 32.66
C ASN A 756 19.57 18.12 31.40
N SER A 757 20.36 18.16 30.32
CA SER A 757 19.99 17.57 29.03
C SER A 757 20.59 16.18 28.82
N LEU A 758 21.66 15.82 29.54
CA LEU A 758 22.26 14.49 29.46
C LEU A 758 21.24 13.41 29.90
N PRO A 759 21.09 12.30 29.15
CA PRO A 759 20.21 11.22 29.53
C PRO A 759 20.74 10.51 30.78
N LEU A 760 19.84 10.01 31.63
CA LEU A 760 20.20 9.23 32.82
C LEU A 760 20.48 7.76 32.50
N SER A 761 20.02 7.28 31.34
CA SER A 761 20.37 5.98 30.77
C SER A 761 21.37 6.18 29.64
N GLN A 762 22.26 5.20 29.45
CA GLN A 762 23.20 5.22 28.33
C GLN A 762 22.45 5.35 26.97
N PRO A 763 22.95 6.16 26.01
CA PRO A 763 22.23 6.47 24.76
C PRO A 763 22.49 5.50 23.59
N TYR A 764 23.33 4.49 23.76
CA TYR A 764 23.79 3.55 22.74
C TYR A 764 22.85 2.36 22.49
N GLU A 765 21.68 2.29 23.13
CA GLU A 765 20.70 1.21 22.90
C GLU A 765 20.02 1.31 21.52
N ALA A 766 19.95 2.53 20.95
CA ALA A 766 19.30 2.78 19.67
C ALA A 766 20.23 2.55 18.48
N LYS A 767 19.65 2.59 17.27
CA LYS A 767 20.40 2.62 16.01
C LYS A 767 21.41 3.79 16.03
N PRO A 768 22.67 3.61 15.55
CA PRO A 768 23.21 2.41 14.90
C PRO A 768 23.90 1.40 15.84
N TRP A 769 24.07 1.70 17.12
CA TRP A 769 24.89 0.90 18.02
C TRP A 769 24.21 -0.38 18.52
N TYR A 770 22.91 -0.30 18.85
CA TYR A 770 22.15 -1.42 19.40
C TYR A 770 22.86 -2.10 20.59
N TYR A 771 23.43 -1.30 21.49
CA TYR A 771 24.08 -1.79 22.71
C TYR A 771 23.04 -2.25 23.73
N ALA A 772 23.09 -3.52 24.12
CA ALA A 772 22.05 -4.17 24.92
C ALA A 772 22.11 -3.86 26.44
N GLY A 773 23.12 -3.13 26.89
CA GLY A 773 23.28 -2.83 28.31
C GLY A 773 22.20 -1.87 28.84
N ASP A 774 21.76 -2.08 30.08
CA ASP A 774 20.70 -1.31 30.74
C ASP A 774 21.23 -0.29 31.76
N GLN A 775 22.51 0.06 31.64
CA GLN A 775 23.21 0.97 32.54
C GLN A 775 22.51 2.33 32.63
N SER A 776 22.24 2.74 33.88
CA SER A 776 21.63 4.03 34.19
C SER A 776 22.11 4.57 35.54
N VAL A 777 22.06 5.89 35.69
CA VAL A 777 22.37 6.61 36.92
C VAL A 777 21.13 7.33 37.44
N LYS A 778 21.04 7.53 38.77
CA LYS A 778 19.91 8.26 39.37
C LYS A 778 19.96 9.77 39.09
N ALA A 779 21.15 10.29 38.90
CA ALA A 779 21.49 11.64 38.49
C ALA A 779 22.91 11.58 37.89
N ILE A 780 23.27 12.53 37.02
CA ILE A 780 24.65 12.65 36.56
C ILE A 780 25.54 12.91 37.80
N PRO A 781 26.49 12.02 38.10
CA PRO A 781 27.14 11.98 39.41
C PRO A 781 28.18 13.10 39.63
N ASN A 782 28.72 13.64 38.54
CA ASN A 782 29.77 14.65 38.57
C ASN A 782 29.40 15.84 37.64
N GLY A 783 29.50 17.07 38.14
CA GLY A 783 29.21 18.30 37.38
C GLY A 783 30.23 18.62 36.28
N GLU A 784 31.37 17.93 36.29
CA GLU A 784 32.41 18.00 35.25
C GLU A 784 32.14 17.05 34.08
N VAL A 785 31.11 16.20 34.15
CA VAL A 785 30.71 15.33 33.04
C VAL A 785 30.28 16.17 31.84
N VAL A 786 30.87 15.87 30.69
CA VAL A 786 30.58 16.46 29.39
C VAL A 786 29.52 15.64 28.66
N ASP A 787 29.73 14.33 28.55
CA ASP A 787 28.84 13.42 27.80
C ASP A 787 29.04 11.94 28.22
N TRP A 788 28.18 11.06 27.70
CA TRP A 788 28.36 9.62 27.65
C TRP A 788 29.28 9.20 26.50
N ILE A 789 30.08 8.17 26.71
CA ILE A 789 30.90 7.49 25.70
C ILE A 789 30.73 5.98 25.84
N LEU A 790 30.91 5.24 24.75
CA LEU A 790 30.95 3.78 24.75
C LEU A 790 32.39 3.32 24.48
N ILE A 791 32.92 2.52 25.39
CA ILE A 791 34.26 1.93 25.29
C ILE A 791 34.10 0.49 24.79
N GLU A 792 34.88 0.10 23.79
CA GLU A 792 34.99 -1.31 23.39
C GLU A 792 36.40 -1.83 23.66
N LEU A 793 36.52 -2.97 24.34
CA LEU A 793 37.78 -3.59 24.70
C LEU A 793 38.04 -4.83 23.85
N LYS A 794 39.23 -4.89 23.24
CA LYS A 794 39.63 -5.95 22.32
C LYS A 794 40.94 -6.60 22.75
N ASP A 795 41.02 -7.92 22.62
CA ASP A 795 42.23 -8.69 22.90
C ASP A 795 42.80 -9.26 21.60
N ALA A 796 43.82 -8.61 21.06
CA ALA A 796 44.34 -8.91 19.73
C ALA A 796 45.87 -8.96 19.69
N ALA A 797 46.41 -9.80 18.80
CA ALA A 797 47.86 -9.91 18.60
C ALA A 797 48.49 -8.65 17.97
N ALA A 798 47.72 -7.87 17.23
CA ALA A 798 48.12 -6.61 16.62
C ALA A 798 46.89 -5.74 16.32
N ALA A 799 47.06 -4.42 16.18
CA ALA A 799 45.98 -3.48 15.87
C ALA A 799 45.17 -3.86 14.62
N ALA A 800 45.82 -4.42 13.59
CA ALA A 800 45.14 -4.86 12.36
C ALA A 800 44.21 -6.07 12.55
N PHE A 801 44.31 -6.77 13.69
CA PHE A 801 43.44 -7.89 14.08
C PHE A 801 42.52 -7.52 15.26
N ALA A 802 42.52 -6.27 15.70
CA ALA A 802 41.59 -5.75 16.70
C ALA A 802 40.25 -5.37 16.03
N ASP A 803 39.66 -6.34 15.34
CA ASP A 803 38.32 -6.23 14.74
C ASP A 803 37.25 -6.74 15.72
N LYS A 804 36.00 -6.83 15.24
CA LYS A 804 34.87 -7.34 16.02
C LYS A 804 35.08 -8.75 16.59
N THR A 805 35.97 -9.57 16.01
CA THR A 805 36.25 -10.94 16.51
C THR A 805 37.09 -10.94 17.78
N ALA A 806 37.86 -9.87 18.02
CA ALA A 806 38.69 -9.68 19.21
C ALA A 806 37.94 -8.98 20.36
N LEU A 807 36.74 -8.44 20.09
CA LEU A 807 35.89 -7.76 21.06
C LEU A 807 35.48 -8.71 22.18
N PHE A 808 35.70 -8.29 23.42
CA PHE A 808 35.23 -9.02 24.58
C PHE A 808 34.34 -8.19 25.48
N GLU A 809 34.46 -6.87 25.53
CA GLU A 809 33.67 -6.09 26.48
C GLU A 809 33.29 -4.72 25.93
N ARG A 810 32.10 -4.25 26.30
CA ARG A 810 31.58 -2.91 25.99
C ARG A 810 31.09 -2.23 27.25
N ILE A 811 31.59 -1.03 27.51
CA ILE A 811 31.37 -0.32 28.77
C ILE A 811 30.91 1.11 28.49
N PRO A 812 29.67 1.49 28.83
CA PRO A 812 29.26 2.87 28.82
C PRO A 812 29.94 3.61 29.99
N ALA A 813 30.49 4.77 29.70
CA ALA A 813 31.28 5.57 30.62
C ALA A 813 30.96 7.06 30.45
N PHE A 814 31.45 7.88 31.36
CA PHE A 814 31.40 9.33 31.25
C PHE A 814 32.74 9.90 30.83
N ILE A 815 32.70 10.97 30.04
CA ILE A 815 33.87 11.80 29.76
C ILE A 815 33.77 13.11 30.53
N LEU A 816 34.85 13.47 31.24
CA LEU A 816 34.95 14.71 32.01
C LEU A 816 35.51 15.86 31.16
N LYS A 817 35.33 17.10 31.63
CA LYS A 817 35.76 18.33 30.94
C LYS A 817 37.25 18.38 30.60
N ASP A 818 38.08 17.69 31.36
CA ASP A 818 39.53 17.63 31.13
C ASP A 818 39.94 16.51 30.14
N GLY A 819 38.97 15.73 29.66
CA GLY A 819 39.14 14.61 28.74
C GLY A 819 39.28 13.24 29.42
N THR A 820 39.33 13.19 30.75
CA THR A 820 39.44 11.92 31.48
C THR A 820 38.15 11.12 31.37
N ILE A 821 38.29 9.82 31.11
CA ILE A 821 37.16 8.88 31.04
C ILE A 821 37.02 8.16 32.38
N VAL A 822 35.81 8.19 32.93
CA VAL A 822 35.46 7.62 34.23
C VAL A 822 34.23 6.73 34.13
N GLY A 823 34.10 5.80 35.07
CA GLY A 823 32.92 4.94 35.19
C GLY A 823 31.65 5.72 35.53
N MET A 824 30.55 4.98 35.71
CA MET A 824 29.23 5.55 36.03
C MET A 824 29.13 6.21 37.41
N ASP A 825 30.15 6.10 38.26
CA ASP A 825 30.25 6.84 39.51
C ASP A 825 30.78 8.28 39.32
N GLY A 826 31.28 8.61 38.11
CA GLY A 826 31.78 9.93 37.76
C GLY A 826 33.15 10.29 38.32
N GLU A 827 33.85 9.35 38.97
CA GLU A 827 35.14 9.61 39.63
C GLU A 827 36.19 8.54 39.35
N ASN A 828 35.85 7.25 39.40
CA ASN A 828 36.83 6.18 39.27
C ASN A 828 37.04 5.77 37.82
N SER A 829 38.25 5.26 37.51
CA SER A 829 38.56 4.65 36.23
C SER A 829 37.66 3.46 35.93
N VAL A 830 37.48 3.18 34.64
CA VAL A 830 36.75 1.98 34.20
C VAL A 830 37.58 0.75 34.52
N SER A 831 36.95 -0.35 34.94
CA SER A 831 37.65 -1.60 35.24
C SER A 831 37.03 -2.77 34.50
N PHE A 832 37.84 -3.78 34.22
CA PHE A 832 37.41 -5.05 33.63
C PHE A 832 38.13 -6.22 34.29
N ALA A 833 37.64 -7.43 34.04
CA ALA A 833 38.16 -8.64 34.66
C ALA A 833 38.32 -9.75 33.63
N ARG A 834 39.51 -9.79 33.01
CA ARG A 834 39.84 -10.80 32.00
C ARG A 834 41.34 -11.07 31.94
N ASN A 835 41.69 -12.33 31.77
CA ASN A 835 43.03 -12.71 31.33
C ASN A 835 43.18 -12.46 29.84
N LEU A 836 44.06 -11.54 29.47
CA LEU A 836 44.37 -11.27 28.07
C LEU A 836 45.34 -12.32 27.55
N GLN A 837 45.01 -12.89 26.39
CA GLN A 837 45.88 -13.82 25.68
C GLN A 837 46.95 -13.08 24.88
N TYR A 838 46.62 -11.90 24.35
CA TYR A 838 47.49 -11.12 23.49
C TYR A 838 47.77 -9.73 24.09
N GLY A 839 47.00 -8.72 23.69
CA GLY A 839 47.22 -7.32 24.02
C GLY A 839 45.92 -6.53 23.96
N LEU A 840 45.78 -5.54 24.84
CA LEU A 840 44.57 -4.74 24.97
C LEU A 840 44.56 -3.60 23.95
N TYR A 841 43.55 -3.57 23.11
CA TYR A 841 43.20 -2.42 22.28
C TYR A 841 41.86 -1.86 22.73
N VAL A 842 41.69 -0.55 22.57
CA VAL A 842 40.48 0.15 23.00
C VAL A 842 39.90 1.00 21.88
N ASP A 843 38.60 0.89 21.67
CA ASP A 843 37.83 1.81 20.86
C ASP A 843 37.09 2.80 21.76
N ILE A 844 37.06 4.06 21.35
CA ILE A 844 36.19 5.09 21.93
C ILE A 844 35.15 5.47 20.90
N ILE A 845 33.89 5.28 21.25
CA ILE A 845 32.74 5.57 20.42
C ILE A 845 31.93 6.68 21.11
N HIS A 846 31.56 7.69 20.34
CA HIS A 846 30.71 8.79 20.78
C HIS A 846 29.61 9.03 19.74
N ARG A 847 28.54 9.72 20.15
CA ARG A 847 27.29 9.82 19.41
C ARG A 847 27.30 10.73 18.17
N ASN A 848 28.29 11.60 18.03
CA ASN A 848 28.38 12.56 16.90
C ASN A 848 29.81 12.75 16.37
N HIS A 849 30.74 11.90 16.82
CA HIS A 849 32.15 11.90 16.41
C HIS A 849 32.51 10.61 15.70
N LEU A 850 33.51 10.66 14.83
CA LEU A 850 34.15 9.46 14.30
C LEU A 850 34.80 8.68 15.46
N GLY A 851 34.44 7.40 15.58
CA GLY A 851 35.07 6.49 16.52
C GLY A 851 36.59 6.42 16.29
N ILE A 852 37.33 6.14 17.36
CA ILE A 852 38.79 5.96 17.32
C ILE A 852 39.20 4.67 18.01
N MET A 853 40.28 4.05 17.55
CA MET A 853 40.91 2.90 18.20
C MET A 853 42.36 3.24 18.58
N SER A 854 42.90 2.69 19.68
CA SER A 854 44.32 2.83 20.00
C SER A 854 45.21 2.28 18.87
N ALA A 855 46.25 3.04 18.49
CA ALA A 855 47.19 2.62 17.44
C ALA A 855 48.07 1.43 17.88
N ASP A 856 48.38 1.38 19.18
CA ASP A 856 49.20 0.38 19.83
C ASP A 856 48.42 -0.32 20.96
N SER A 857 48.90 -1.49 21.38
CA SER A 857 48.39 -2.16 22.58
C SER A 857 48.65 -1.30 23.81
N LEU A 858 47.65 -1.21 24.69
CA LEU A 858 47.74 -0.46 25.94
C LEU A 858 48.82 -1.05 26.85
N VAL A 859 49.52 -0.15 27.57
CA VAL A 859 50.59 -0.52 28.49
C VAL A 859 50.01 -0.71 29.89
N LYS A 860 50.24 -1.88 30.49
CA LYS A 860 49.89 -2.14 31.89
C LYS A 860 51.02 -1.68 32.82
N SER A 861 50.71 -0.80 33.77
CA SER A 861 51.60 -0.37 34.85
C SER A 861 50.88 -0.46 36.19
N ALA A 862 51.48 -1.16 37.16
CA ALA A 862 50.95 -1.32 38.52
C ALA A 862 49.48 -1.80 38.64
N GLY A 863 48.95 -2.51 37.63
CA GLY A 863 47.57 -3.00 37.62
C GLY A 863 46.65 -2.26 36.64
N THR A 864 47.07 -1.08 36.17
CA THR A 864 46.27 -0.17 35.35
C THR A 864 46.80 -0.12 33.93
N TYR A 865 45.90 -0.23 32.95
CA TYR A 865 46.18 0.05 31.55
C TYR A 865 45.98 1.54 31.28
N GLN A 866 46.88 2.18 30.54
CA GLN A 866 46.82 3.62 30.29
C GLN A 866 46.88 3.92 28.79
N HIS A 867 46.06 4.87 28.35
CA HIS A 867 46.16 5.46 27.01
C HIS A 867 45.67 6.91 26.98
N ASP A 868 46.43 7.80 26.35
CA ASP A 868 46.08 9.21 26.20
C ASP A 868 46.09 9.59 24.72
N PHE A 869 44.88 9.76 24.16
CA PHE A 869 44.70 10.14 22.76
C PHE A 869 45.09 11.59 22.49
N THR A 870 45.20 12.44 23.52
CA THR A 870 45.37 13.89 23.36
C THR A 870 46.79 14.32 23.04
N ILE A 871 47.77 13.41 23.16
CA ILE A 871 49.21 13.68 23.03
C ILE A 871 49.65 13.87 21.57
N SER A 872 49.15 13.02 20.67
CA SER A 872 49.57 12.99 19.27
C SER A 872 48.52 12.31 18.41
N ASN A 873 48.37 12.74 17.16
CA ASN A 873 47.52 12.03 16.19
C ASN A 873 47.93 10.55 16.00
N THR A 874 49.19 10.19 16.24
CA THR A 874 49.66 8.79 16.08
C THR A 874 49.19 7.84 17.18
N THR A 875 48.55 8.33 18.23
CA THR A 875 48.00 7.49 19.31
C THR A 875 46.71 6.78 18.90
N ALA A 876 46.03 7.30 17.86
CA ALA A 876 44.87 6.67 17.24
C ALA A 876 45.29 5.93 15.95
N TYR A 877 44.74 4.73 15.77
CA TYR A 877 44.96 3.93 14.58
C TYR A 877 44.52 4.70 13.33
N GLY A 878 45.37 4.74 12.32
CA GLY A 878 45.09 5.47 11.07
C GLY A 878 45.19 6.99 11.17
N GLN A 879 45.62 7.55 12.32
CA GLN A 879 45.81 9.00 12.51
C GLN A 879 44.52 9.81 12.30
N THR A 880 43.42 9.35 12.89
CA THR A 880 42.07 9.92 12.76
C THR A 880 41.67 10.84 13.91
N LEU A 881 42.60 11.67 14.40
CA LEU A 881 42.32 12.75 15.37
C LEU A 881 42.57 14.11 14.72
N ASN A 882 41.83 15.12 15.17
CA ASN A 882 42.06 16.52 14.77
C ASN A 882 42.98 17.22 15.76
N ASP A 883 43.84 18.11 15.25
CA ASP A 883 44.64 19.04 16.06
C ASP A 883 43.76 20.23 16.48
N LEU A 884 43.54 20.37 17.78
CA LEU A 884 42.71 21.39 18.42
C LEU A 884 43.56 22.54 19.01
N GLY A 885 44.76 22.76 18.48
CA GLY A 885 45.66 23.83 18.92
C GLY A 885 46.82 23.35 19.79
N GLY A 886 47.40 22.19 19.46
CA GLY A 886 48.51 21.54 20.17
C GLY A 886 48.09 20.37 21.06
N VAL A 887 46.80 20.05 21.08
CA VAL A 887 46.22 18.83 21.66
C VAL A 887 45.32 18.17 20.62
N PHE A 888 45.09 16.87 20.75
CA PHE A 888 44.34 16.08 19.77
C PHE A 888 42.98 15.63 20.30
N GLY A 889 41.97 15.59 19.44
CA GLY A 889 40.61 15.14 19.79
C GLY A 889 39.90 14.37 18.68
N MET A 890 38.84 13.66 19.05
CA MET A 890 37.94 12.97 18.13
C MET A 890 37.31 13.98 17.17
N ILE A 891 37.07 13.55 15.94
CA ILE A 891 36.59 14.41 14.86
C ILE A 891 35.06 14.46 14.91
N SER A 892 34.48 15.66 15.05
CA SER A 892 33.03 15.85 15.07
C SER A 892 32.44 15.93 13.66
N GLY A 893 31.18 15.54 13.50
CA GLY A 893 30.43 15.71 12.25
C GLY A 893 29.73 14.45 11.72
N ASP A 894 29.89 13.32 12.41
CA ASP A 894 29.24 12.04 12.07
C ASP A 894 27.87 11.97 12.75
N SER A 895 26.92 12.72 12.19
CA SER A 895 25.59 12.96 12.77
C SER A 895 24.64 11.77 12.68
N ASN A 896 24.95 10.77 11.85
CA ASN A 896 24.24 9.50 11.78
C ASN A 896 25.02 8.33 12.38
N SER A 897 26.26 8.58 12.83
CA SER A 897 27.16 7.61 13.46
C SER A 897 27.45 6.39 12.57
N ASP A 898 27.56 6.62 11.26
CA ASP A 898 27.86 5.57 10.28
C ASP A 898 29.37 5.40 10.02
N GLY A 899 30.20 6.19 10.70
CA GLY A 899 31.65 6.16 10.58
C GLY A 899 32.19 6.96 9.40
N ALA A 900 31.38 7.75 8.70
CA ALA A 900 31.81 8.57 7.57
C ALA A 900 31.11 9.94 7.52
N ILE A 901 31.89 11.02 7.70
CA ILE A 901 31.35 12.39 7.61
C ILE A 901 31.15 12.76 6.14
N ASN A 902 29.90 12.77 5.68
CA ASN A 902 29.56 12.99 4.27
C ASN A 902 28.29 13.83 4.07
N ASP A 903 27.82 13.95 2.82
CA ASP A 903 26.64 14.75 2.49
C ASP A 903 25.34 14.21 3.10
N THR A 904 25.29 12.92 3.42
CA THR A 904 24.16 12.28 4.11
C THR A 904 23.97 12.88 5.49
N ASP A 905 25.06 13.04 6.26
CA ASP A 905 25.05 13.71 7.57
C ASP A 905 24.42 15.08 7.49
N HIS A 906 24.82 15.88 6.50
CA HIS A 906 24.30 17.23 6.36
C HIS A 906 22.88 17.24 5.80
N ASP A 907 22.65 16.71 4.60
CA ASP A 907 21.41 16.94 3.86
C ASP A 907 20.23 16.14 4.38
N ARG A 908 20.48 14.92 4.91
CA ARG A 908 19.42 14.01 5.38
C ARG A 908 19.26 14.05 6.89
N PHE A 909 20.33 14.19 7.66
CA PHE A 909 20.27 14.12 9.11
C PHE A 909 20.24 15.51 9.75
N TRP A 910 21.23 16.36 9.54
CA TRP A 910 21.35 17.66 10.22
C TRP A 910 20.34 18.72 9.69
N LYS A 911 20.30 18.95 8.38
CA LYS A 911 19.57 20.05 7.72
C LYS A 911 18.06 20.10 8.03
N PRO A 912 17.31 18.98 8.11
CA PRO A 912 15.89 19.02 8.47
C PRO A 912 15.62 19.58 9.87
N PHE A 913 16.62 19.59 10.75
CA PHE A 913 16.52 20.05 12.14
C PHE A 913 17.29 21.34 12.40
N ALA A 914 17.82 22.00 11.36
CA ALA A 914 18.53 23.26 11.51
C ALA A 914 17.63 24.36 12.10
N GLY A 915 18.09 24.99 13.18
CA GLY A 915 17.35 25.97 13.97
C GLY A 915 16.52 25.37 15.10
N SER A 916 16.52 24.05 15.27
CA SER A 916 15.92 23.39 16.43
C SER A 916 16.72 23.67 17.70
N GLN A 917 16.00 23.86 18.79
CA GLN A 917 16.54 24.03 20.13
C GLN A 917 15.86 23.00 21.05
N GLY A 918 16.62 22.44 21.99
CA GLY A 918 16.04 21.67 23.09
C GLY A 918 16.51 20.23 23.13
N GLN A 919 17.58 20.06 23.93
CA GLN A 919 18.09 18.85 24.55
C GLN A 919 18.75 17.80 23.65
N TYR A 920 19.62 17.03 24.29
CA TYR A 920 20.59 16.05 23.81
C TYR A 920 20.22 15.34 22.51
N ASP A 921 20.85 15.76 21.41
CA ASP A 921 20.65 15.19 20.07
C ASP A 921 22.00 14.97 19.37
N VAL A 922 22.12 13.90 18.57
CA VAL A 922 23.33 13.54 17.79
C VAL A 922 23.70 14.57 16.71
N LYS A 923 22.76 15.45 16.33
CA LYS A 923 22.94 16.49 15.32
C LYS A 923 23.49 17.80 15.90
N ASP A 924 23.50 17.93 17.22
CA ASP A 924 24.18 19.00 17.96
C ASP A 924 25.67 18.60 18.05
N LEU A 925 26.47 19.09 17.11
CA LEU A 925 27.85 18.64 16.86
C LEU A 925 28.85 19.26 17.84
N ASN A 926 28.54 20.45 18.39
CA ASN A 926 29.36 21.14 19.38
C ASN A 926 28.88 20.94 20.83
N GLY A 927 27.70 20.34 21.03
CA GLY A 927 27.13 20.05 22.34
C GLY A 927 26.56 21.27 23.05
N ASP A 928 26.23 22.36 22.35
CA ASP A 928 25.71 23.58 22.97
C ASP A 928 24.19 23.57 23.21
N GLY A 929 23.53 22.48 22.84
CA GLY A 929 22.08 22.29 22.93
C GLY A 929 21.28 22.91 21.78
N GLN A 930 21.94 23.38 20.72
CA GLN A 930 21.32 23.99 19.54
C GLN A 930 21.86 23.39 18.25
N ILE A 931 20.96 23.00 17.35
CA ILE A 931 21.33 22.53 16.01
C ILE A 931 21.37 23.75 15.09
N ASN A 932 22.52 24.37 14.87
CA ASN A 932 22.65 25.66 14.20
C ASN A 932 23.86 25.76 13.24
N ASN A 933 24.01 26.92 12.59
CA ASN A 933 25.05 27.08 11.57
C ASN A 933 26.50 26.90 12.08
N LEU A 934 26.75 26.97 13.39
CA LEU A 934 28.06 26.68 13.98
C LEU A 934 28.41 25.20 13.80
N ASP A 935 27.49 24.26 14.11
CA ASP A 935 27.69 22.82 13.86
C ASP A 935 28.14 22.56 12.42
N LYS A 936 27.41 23.16 11.46
CA LYS A 936 27.71 22.96 10.04
C LYS A 936 29.02 23.64 9.63
N ASN A 937 29.17 24.92 9.95
CA ASN A 937 30.26 25.73 9.39
C ASN A 937 31.60 25.45 10.05
N GLU A 938 31.60 25.14 11.35
CA GLU A 938 32.81 24.99 12.15
C GLU A 938 33.23 23.52 12.30
N LEU A 939 32.28 22.57 12.22
CA LEU A 939 32.57 21.15 12.44
C LEU A 939 32.35 20.31 11.18
N TRP A 940 31.14 20.29 10.62
CA TRP A 940 30.86 19.41 9.47
C TRP A 940 31.63 19.81 8.20
N ILE A 941 31.63 21.11 7.79
CA ILE A 941 32.31 21.55 6.56
C ILE A 941 33.81 21.23 6.58
N PRO A 942 34.58 21.55 7.64
CA PRO A 942 36.00 21.21 7.70
C PRO A 942 36.29 19.71 7.76
N ASN A 943 35.35 18.91 8.26
CA ASN A 943 35.53 17.47 8.49
C ASN A 943 34.92 16.58 7.39
N ARG A 944 34.26 17.15 6.39
CA ARG A 944 33.66 16.43 5.27
C ARG A 944 34.68 15.54 4.54
N ASN A 945 34.27 14.30 4.23
CA ASN A 945 35.04 13.20 3.63
C ASN A 945 36.07 12.52 4.56
N LYS A 946 35.98 12.73 5.88
CA LYS A 946 36.73 11.93 6.86
C LYS A 946 35.91 10.69 7.25
N TYR A 947 36.59 9.59 7.57
CA TYR A 947 35.98 8.29 7.88
C TYR A 947 36.80 7.55 8.94
N VAL A 948 36.16 6.62 9.65
CA VAL A 948 36.82 5.70 10.58
C VAL A 948 37.88 4.87 9.85
N ALA A 949 39.07 4.72 10.44
CA ALA A 949 40.21 4.05 9.79
C ALA A 949 40.55 2.66 10.35
N TYR A 950 39.90 2.23 11.44
CA TYR A 950 40.21 0.95 12.09
C TYR A 950 39.24 -0.17 11.66
N PRO A 951 39.62 -1.45 11.85
CA PRO A 951 38.72 -2.59 11.60
C PRO A 951 37.51 -2.55 12.54
N GLN A 952 36.32 -2.31 11.98
CA GLN A 952 35.04 -2.30 12.72
C GLN A 952 34.50 -3.70 12.97
#